data_AF-A0A934BNR8-F1
#
_entry.id   AF-A0A934BNR8-F1
#
_cell.length_a   1.000
_cell.length_b   1.000
_cell.length_c   1.000
_cell.angle_alpha   90.00
_cell.angle_beta   90.00
_cell.angle_gamma   90.00
#
_symmetry.space_group_name_H-M   'P 1'
#
loop_
_entity.id
_entity.type
_entity.pdbx_description
1 polymer ?
#
loop_
_entity_poly.entity_id
_entity_poly.type
_entity_poly.pdbx_seq_one_letter_code
_entity_poly.pdbx_strand_id
1 'polypeptide(L)'
;MNKFGILRFFALLLGAATSFPNFAEPQAAGELSIADRIRPVAKGTGFAMDGWFVWCGSVIKVGDQHHMFASRWPVTTKFPEGYRQNSEIVRAVASRPEGPYKFAEVIIGKREPDKWDSGMAHNPAIYKVGDTFVLYYNASAIGTRYRQIGIATAPSVTGPWTRRDKPLDLGLAADANNPAACFEPDGSVRLFWRTVNLRVIISVARSFEGPYTVANDGVWPAARLEDFFFFKQAGAYHVVCEDNAGNVTGHERWGAHLCSPDGVAAWRPTAQPAAYDHTIRWTDGTEFHPVRRERPWFLIEDGKLTHLFTAVYDGERTWNQPVPLVPPLTLTPSPATPWKPPRDDGAYQNGGYWATPLPWLMETLMRSDPARAAAAFVDVVEDFQTRKDINEWVNDHASKKQGVRDYCASAAMPLAGAKRLRARLGVPALAGSGAVSPIPTQPAKAGTPNPMLPPELAKKFDAAEKWLREQAKRVLRGSSRVGKNGVRIFTPDATGGYGAFWVRDWSYMIEGCPEAFTREDIRDGYLFLAAAQREDGCMPDRVRADGKGVYSPGGEAKPFSKNGSVDQSPFMVILCHQYWKLHGDLDPFRRTADALEKAMRFTPRNPANGLVTISNAALSRPYSFLDTVPLVGDQQFDSVLFWDACMKLAEMFNAAGQSDRVAPWRREAERVKKSLVTLWNDKLGLFVAASEKWRQSSVWGSLFAVYSGIATPEQSDRIARYCIENNHLIVHRGQIRHLPKGMFWGRPEPEFVER
;
A
#
# COMPACT_ATOMS: atom_id res chain seq x y z
N MET A 1 58.03 20.52 -37.27
CA MET A 1 58.06 20.11 -35.85
C MET A 1 56.94 20.80 -35.11
N ASN A 2 56.22 20.02 -34.29
CA ASN A 2 55.33 20.40 -33.20
C ASN A 2 54.11 21.30 -33.48
N LYS A 3 52.93 20.63 -33.45
CA LYS A 3 51.63 21.23 -33.16
C LYS A 3 51.61 21.70 -31.70
N PHE A 4 51.34 22.99 -31.50
CA PHE A 4 50.85 23.57 -30.26
C PHE A 4 49.72 24.54 -30.60
N GLY A 5 48.54 24.32 -30.00
CA GLY A 5 47.46 25.29 -29.80
C GLY A 5 46.68 25.72 -31.06
N ILE A 6 45.40 26.07 -31.02
CA ILE A 6 44.36 26.19 -29.98
C ILE A 6 43.02 26.22 -30.77
N LEU A 7 41.90 25.88 -30.09
CA LEU A 7 40.53 26.39 -30.29
C LEU A 7 39.41 25.43 -30.79
N ARG A 8 38.71 24.88 -29.78
CA ARG A 8 37.24 24.90 -29.53
C ARG A 8 36.24 24.02 -30.31
N PHE A 9 35.27 23.56 -29.48
CA PHE A 9 33.88 23.12 -29.74
C PHE A 9 33.65 21.67 -30.19
N PHE A 10 33.42 20.75 -29.23
CA PHE A 10 32.12 20.08 -28.97
C PHE A 10 32.27 18.91 -27.97
N ALA A 11 31.28 18.77 -27.08
CA ALA A 11 30.83 17.55 -26.36
C ALA A 11 31.80 16.78 -25.44
N LEU A 12 31.48 16.68 -24.13
CA LEU A 12 30.70 15.55 -23.61
C LEU A 12 30.42 15.73 -22.10
N LEU A 13 29.13 15.62 -21.76
CA LEU A 13 28.64 15.29 -20.43
C LEU A 13 29.08 13.87 -20.05
N LEU A 14 29.68 13.72 -18.87
CA LEU A 14 29.68 12.46 -18.11
C LEU A 14 29.91 12.75 -16.63
N GLY A 15 29.02 12.23 -15.78
CA GLY A 15 29.36 11.89 -14.40
C GLY A 15 28.83 12.78 -13.27
N ALA A 16 27.57 13.22 -13.29
CA ALA A 16 26.90 13.56 -12.03
C ALA A 16 26.38 12.26 -11.40
N ALA A 17 27.23 11.61 -10.60
CA ALA A 17 26.80 10.54 -9.71
C ALA A 17 25.71 11.10 -8.77
N THR A 18 24.54 10.48 -8.79
CA THR A 18 23.46 10.74 -7.85
C THR A 18 23.93 10.37 -6.45
N SER A 19 24.37 11.37 -5.68
CA SER A 19 24.59 11.22 -4.25
C SER A 19 23.22 11.11 -3.57
N PHE A 20 22.94 9.93 -3.01
CA PHE A 20 21.83 9.76 -2.11
C PHE A 20 22.04 10.64 -0.88
N PRO A 21 21.03 11.36 -0.37
CA PRO A 21 21.14 12.08 0.89
C PRO A 21 21.42 11.07 2.02
N ASN A 22 22.52 11.32 2.74
CA ASN A 22 23.00 10.52 3.85
C ASN A 22 22.05 10.72 5.05
N PHE A 23 21.09 9.80 5.23
CA PHE A 23 20.17 9.76 6.38
C PHE A 23 20.57 8.65 7.36
N ALA A 24 21.86 8.54 7.66
CA ALA A 24 22.30 7.79 8.82
C ALA A 24 22.03 8.63 10.08
N GLU A 25 21.31 8.06 11.06
CA GLU A 25 21.44 8.57 12.43
C GLU A 25 22.92 8.45 12.82
N PRO A 26 23.49 9.46 13.50
CA PRO A 26 24.83 9.33 14.03
C PRO A 26 24.83 8.16 15.04
N GLN A 27 25.50 7.07 14.70
CA GLN A 27 25.92 6.12 15.72
C GLN A 27 26.79 6.89 16.70
N ALA A 28 26.51 6.79 18.01
CA ALA A 28 27.39 7.38 19.01
C ALA A 28 28.81 6.90 18.73
N ALA A 29 29.73 7.84 18.54
CA ALA A 29 31.11 7.53 18.18
C ALA A 29 31.70 6.53 19.20
N GLY A 30 31.94 5.27 18.78
CA GLY A 30 32.57 4.23 19.61
C GLY A 30 31.89 2.86 19.68
N GLU A 31 30.69 2.64 19.12
CA GLU A 31 30.06 1.30 19.14
C GLU A 31 30.51 0.41 17.96
N LEU A 32 31.09 -0.75 18.26
CA LEU A 32 31.48 -1.77 17.27
C LEU A 32 30.25 -2.37 16.56
N SER A 33 30.29 -2.47 15.23
CA SER A 33 29.27 -3.14 14.42
C SER A 33 29.26 -4.67 14.62
N ILE A 34 28.32 -5.38 13.98
CA ILE A 34 28.35 -6.85 13.95
C ILE A 34 29.62 -7.33 13.24
N ALA A 35 29.97 -6.74 12.10
CA ALA A 35 31.15 -7.14 11.32
C ALA A 35 32.44 -6.96 12.13
N ASP A 36 32.58 -5.87 12.88
CA ASP A 36 33.77 -5.59 13.69
C ASP A 36 33.95 -6.59 14.84
N ARG A 37 32.89 -7.32 15.21
CA ARG A 37 32.89 -8.31 16.29
C ARG A 37 33.20 -9.72 15.79
N ILE A 38 33.06 -10.01 14.51
CA ILE A 38 33.34 -11.35 13.96
C ILE A 38 34.83 -11.67 14.16
N ARG A 39 35.12 -12.84 14.74
CA ARG A 39 36.50 -13.31 14.99
C ARG A 39 36.80 -14.63 14.28
N PRO A 40 38.09 -14.97 14.11
CA PRO A 40 38.47 -16.26 13.58
C PRO A 40 37.92 -17.42 14.43
N VAL A 41 37.63 -18.55 13.78
CA VAL A 41 37.09 -19.77 14.41
C VAL A 41 38.02 -20.97 14.18
N ALA A 42 37.97 -21.98 15.05
CA ALA A 42 38.76 -23.19 14.87
C ALA A 42 38.20 -24.07 13.73
N LYS A 43 39.07 -24.84 13.07
CA LYS A 43 38.65 -25.86 12.11
C LYS A 43 37.96 -27.02 12.83
N GLY A 44 37.04 -27.71 12.15
CA GLY A 44 36.31 -28.86 12.71
C GLY A 44 35.15 -28.50 13.66
N THR A 45 34.83 -27.21 13.80
CA THR A 45 33.65 -26.71 14.50
C THR A 45 32.37 -26.81 13.65
N GLY A 46 31.20 -26.65 14.27
CA GLY A 46 29.91 -26.61 13.58
C GLY A 46 29.24 -27.96 13.44
N PHE A 47 28.33 -28.07 12.46
CA PHE A 47 27.51 -29.27 12.24
C PHE A 47 27.50 -29.71 10.78
N ALA A 48 28.00 -30.91 10.52
CA ALA A 48 27.98 -31.59 9.23
C ALA A 48 27.54 -33.05 9.41
N MET A 49 27.09 -33.69 8.34
CA MET A 49 26.73 -35.12 8.34
C MET A 49 27.15 -35.77 7.03
N ASP A 50 27.97 -36.82 7.10
CA ASP A 50 28.40 -37.56 5.90
C ASP A 50 27.20 -38.18 5.19
N GLY A 51 27.16 -38.05 3.86
CA GLY A 51 26.04 -38.50 3.03
C GLY A 51 24.81 -37.57 3.03
N TRP A 52 24.88 -36.44 3.73
CA TRP A 52 23.80 -35.45 3.81
C TRP A 52 24.29 -34.05 3.48
N PHE A 53 23.46 -33.30 2.76
CA PHE A 53 23.54 -31.85 2.83
C PHE A 53 22.84 -31.40 4.12
N VAL A 54 23.56 -30.63 4.95
CA VAL A 54 23.07 -29.97 6.16
C VAL A 54 23.03 -28.46 5.94
N TRP A 55 21.90 -27.80 6.22
CA TRP A 55 21.67 -26.38 5.93
C TRP A 55 20.78 -25.71 7.00
N CYS A 56 20.72 -24.37 7.05
CA CYS A 56 19.77 -23.60 7.86
C CYS A 56 19.76 -23.88 9.37
N GLY A 57 20.93 -23.92 10.01
CA GLY A 57 21.06 -24.17 11.44
C GLY A 57 20.54 -23.01 12.28
N SER A 58 19.47 -23.23 13.06
CA SER A 58 19.04 -22.35 14.14
C SER A 58 19.37 -22.96 15.49
N VAL A 59 19.94 -22.17 16.41
CA VAL A 59 20.51 -22.66 17.68
C VAL A 59 19.88 -21.98 18.88
N ILE A 60 19.57 -22.78 19.91
CA ILE A 60 19.14 -22.31 21.23
C ILE A 60 19.90 -23.05 22.33
N LYS A 61 20.21 -22.37 23.42
CA LYS A 61 20.80 -22.98 24.62
C LYS A 61 19.71 -23.41 25.61
N VAL A 62 19.83 -24.63 26.13
CA VAL A 62 18.95 -25.18 27.18
C VAL A 62 19.82 -25.91 28.20
N GLY A 63 19.83 -25.41 29.44
CA GLY A 63 20.80 -25.85 30.44
C GLY A 63 22.23 -25.65 29.95
N ASP A 64 23.04 -26.69 30.05
CA ASP A 64 24.45 -26.70 29.64
C ASP A 64 24.68 -27.16 28.20
N GLN A 65 23.60 -27.28 27.40
CA GLN A 65 23.68 -27.77 26.02
C GLN A 65 23.18 -26.74 25.00
N HIS A 66 23.82 -26.74 23.84
CA HIS A 66 23.40 -26.00 22.65
C HIS A 66 22.70 -26.96 21.69
N HIS A 67 21.46 -26.62 21.32
CA HIS A 67 20.61 -27.42 20.45
C HIS A 67 20.49 -26.72 19.11
N MET A 68 21.04 -27.32 18.05
CA MET A 68 20.90 -26.84 16.68
C MET A 68 19.78 -27.60 15.98
N PHE A 69 18.82 -26.87 15.42
CA PHE A 69 17.81 -27.38 14.51
C PHE A 69 18.26 -27.04 13.09
N ALA A 70 18.44 -28.05 12.23
CA ALA A 70 18.96 -27.87 10.89
C ALA A 70 18.14 -28.67 9.88
N SER A 71 18.09 -28.19 8.64
CA SER A 71 17.56 -28.97 7.53
C SER A 71 18.63 -29.98 7.09
N ARG A 72 18.21 -31.19 6.73
CA ARG A 72 19.08 -32.10 5.98
C ARG A 72 18.36 -32.82 4.86
N TRP A 73 19.08 -33.17 3.80
CA TRP A 73 18.61 -34.07 2.75
C TRP A 73 19.76 -34.89 2.17
N PRO A 74 19.50 -36.09 1.62
CA PRO A 74 20.57 -36.99 1.16
C PRO A 74 21.35 -36.40 -0.02
N VAL A 75 22.64 -36.69 -0.08
CA VAL A 75 23.50 -36.37 -1.23
C VAL A 75 23.25 -37.41 -2.33
N THR A 76 22.20 -37.23 -3.11
CA THR A 76 21.91 -38.06 -4.30
C THR A 76 22.40 -37.43 -5.60
N THR A 77 22.53 -36.10 -5.63
CA THR A 77 23.00 -35.29 -6.76
C THR A 77 23.78 -34.06 -6.24
N LYS A 78 23.91 -32.99 -7.03
CA LYS A 78 24.67 -31.78 -6.65
C LYS A 78 23.85 -30.84 -5.76
N PHE A 79 24.50 -30.11 -4.87
CA PHE A 79 23.83 -29.08 -4.06
C PHE A 79 23.21 -27.98 -4.95
N PRO A 80 21.98 -27.47 -4.67
CA PRO A 80 21.09 -27.84 -3.58
C PRO A 80 20.00 -28.85 -3.98
N GLU A 81 20.15 -29.59 -5.06
CA GLU A 81 19.10 -30.47 -5.59
C GLU A 81 18.61 -31.49 -4.56
N GLY A 82 17.34 -31.91 -4.70
CA GLY A 82 16.71 -32.91 -3.82
C GLY A 82 16.08 -32.35 -2.53
N TYR A 83 16.41 -31.12 -2.10
CA TYR A 83 15.85 -30.57 -0.86
C TYR A 83 14.32 -30.49 -0.88
N ARG A 84 13.72 -30.22 -2.05
CA ARG A 84 12.26 -30.08 -2.22
C ARG A 84 11.47 -31.37 -2.08
N GLN A 85 12.13 -32.52 -2.05
CA GLN A 85 11.50 -33.84 -1.96
C GLN A 85 11.93 -34.62 -0.71
N ASN A 86 13.09 -34.27 -0.18
CA ASN A 86 13.76 -35.10 0.83
C ASN A 86 14.20 -34.31 2.06
N SER A 87 14.02 -32.99 2.10
CA SER A 87 14.41 -32.23 3.29
C SER A 87 13.54 -32.57 4.48
N GLU A 88 14.23 -32.86 5.59
CA GLU A 88 13.69 -33.02 6.93
C GLU A 88 14.44 -32.11 7.91
N ILE A 89 13.86 -31.91 9.09
CA ILE A 89 14.47 -31.10 10.14
C ILE A 89 15.00 -32.03 11.23
N VAL A 90 16.26 -31.85 11.58
CA VAL A 90 16.95 -32.59 12.65
C VAL A 90 17.33 -31.69 13.80
N ARG A 91 17.56 -32.32 14.96
CA ARG A 91 18.21 -31.69 16.11
C ARG A 91 19.60 -32.29 16.30
N ALA A 92 20.59 -31.44 16.51
CA ALA A 92 21.95 -31.79 16.90
C ALA A 92 22.33 -31.07 18.19
N VAL A 93 23.28 -31.61 18.95
CA VAL A 93 23.66 -31.09 20.27
C VAL A 93 25.17 -30.92 20.41
N ALA A 94 25.57 -29.91 21.17
CA ALA A 94 26.94 -29.67 21.60
C ALA A 94 26.99 -29.14 23.03
N SER A 95 28.12 -29.33 23.72
CA SER A 95 28.40 -28.73 25.03
C SER A 95 28.98 -27.32 24.94
N ARG A 96 29.30 -26.86 23.73
CA ARG A 96 29.87 -25.55 23.43
C ARG A 96 29.16 -24.94 22.21
N PRO A 97 29.03 -23.61 22.13
CA PRO A 97 28.36 -22.97 21.01
C PRO A 97 29.06 -23.22 19.67
N GLU A 98 30.38 -23.39 19.66
CA GLU A 98 31.15 -23.69 18.45
C GLU A 98 31.03 -25.16 18.00
N GLY A 99 30.44 -26.04 18.82
CA GLY A 99 30.40 -27.47 18.53
C GLY A 99 31.69 -28.21 18.92
N PRO A 100 32.03 -29.31 18.23
CA PRO A 100 31.28 -29.92 17.12
C PRO A 100 29.91 -30.41 17.58
N TYR A 101 28.89 -30.20 16.75
CA TYR A 101 27.53 -30.67 17.03
C TYR A 101 27.38 -32.12 16.58
N LYS A 102 26.68 -32.91 17.38
CA LYS A 102 26.37 -34.31 17.08
C LYS A 102 24.88 -34.48 16.81
N PHE A 103 24.54 -35.19 15.75
CA PHE A 103 23.15 -35.54 15.44
C PHE A 103 22.50 -36.25 16.64
N ALA A 104 21.28 -35.83 17.00
CA ALA A 104 20.51 -36.42 18.09
C ALA A 104 19.26 -37.13 17.56
N GLU A 105 18.43 -36.44 16.77
CA GLU A 105 17.15 -37.00 16.29
C GLU A 105 16.60 -36.25 15.07
N VAL A 106 15.65 -36.87 14.36
CA VAL A 106 14.79 -36.21 13.37
C VAL A 106 13.57 -35.63 14.07
N ILE A 107 13.36 -34.32 13.94
CA ILE A 107 12.26 -33.59 14.59
C ILE A 107 11.04 -33.52 13.68
N ILE A 108 11.25 -33.13 12.41
CA ILE A 108 10.19 -33.03 11.41
C ILE A 108 10.59 -33.86 10.20
N GLY A 109 10.10 -35.10 10.15
CA GLY A 109 10.27 -36.01 9.02
C GLY A 109 9.09 -36.00 8.04
N LYS A 110 9.09 -36.96 7.12
CA LYS A 110 7.97 -37.21 6.19
C LYS A 110 6.66 -37.47 6.94
N ARG A 111 5.55 -37.09 6.31
CA ARG A 111 4.19 -37.24 6.83
C ARG A 111 3.30 -37.86 5.75
N GLU A 112 2.11 -38.31 6.14
CA GLU A 112 1.11 -38.83 5.22
C GLU A 112 0.85 -37.88 4.03
N PRO A 113 0.65 -38.39 2.79
CA PRO A 113 0.58 -37.58 1.58
C PRO A 113 -0.49 -36.47 1.58
N ASP A 114 -1.57 -36.65 2.34
CA ASP A 114 -2.70 -35.71 2.45
C ASP A 114 -2.40 -34.47 3.30
N LYS A 115 -1.26 -34.45 4.00
CA LYS A 115 -0.85 -33.33 4.84
C LYS A 115 -0.15 -32.24 4.03
N TRP A 116 -0.36 -30.98 4.45
CA TRP A 116 0.19 -29.79 3.77
C TRP A 116 1.73 -29.75 3.76
N ASP A 117 2.35 -30.44 4.71
CA ASP A 117 3.80 -30.53 4.91
C ASP A 117 4.36 -31.94 4.65
N SER A 118 3.72 -32.69 3.73
CA SER A 118 4.07 -34.08 3.38
C SER A 118 5.29 -34.22 2.46
N GLY A 119 5.59 -33.21 1.64
CA GLY A 119 6.65 -33.28 0.63
C GLY A 119 8.03 -32.83 1.13
N MET A 120 8.09 -31.78 1.93
CA MET A 120 9.34 -31.18 2.42
C MET A 120 9.11 -30.46 3.74
N ALA A 121 10.05 -30.54 4.69
CA ALA A 121 10.20 -29.59 5.79
C ALA A 121 11.62 -29.00 5.79
N HIS A 122 11.72 -27.67 5.83
CA HIS A 122 12.98 -26.95 5.59
C HIS A 122 13.02 -25.61 6.33
N ASN A 123 14.20 -25.03 6.47
CA ASN A 123 14.46 -23.72 7.11
C ASN A 123 13.91 -23.62 8.55
N PRO A 124 14.34 -24.47 9.47
CA PRO A 124 13.91 -24.40 10.87
C PRO A 124 14.39 -23.11 11.55
N ALA A 125 13.50 -22.46 12.27
CA ALA A 125 13.80 -21.33 13.16
C ALA A 125 13.21 -21.62 14.56
N ILE A 126 14.10 -21.89 15.53
CA ILE A 126 13.73 -22.28 16.89
C ILE A 126 13.61 -21.07 17.82
N TYR A 127 12.55 -21.03 18.61
CA TYR A 127 12.30 -20.01 19.64
C TYR A 127 11.80 -20.66 20.93
N LYS A 128 12.01 -19.98 22.05
CA LYS A 128 11.34 -20.28 23.33
C LYS A 128 10.40 -19.13 23.66
N VAL A 129 9.11 -19.42 23.79
CA VAL A 129 8.04 -18.45 24.05
C VAL A 129 7.31 -18.88 25.33
N GLY A 130 7.57 -18.17 26.43
CA GLY A 130 7.18 -18.64 27.76
C GLY A 130 7.77 -20.04 28.03
N ASP A 131 6.90 -20.99 28.38
CA ASP A 131 7.28 -22.39 28.65
C ASP A 131 7.26 -23.29 27.40
N THR A 132 6.95 -22.73 26.22
CA THR A 132 6.79 -23.50 24.98
C THR A 132 7.98 -23.28 24.04
N PHE A 133 8.52 -24.37 23.50
CA PHE A 133 9.43 -24.32 22.35
C PHE A 133 8.60 -24.26 21.06
N VAL A 134 8.89 -23.29 20.21
CA VAL A 134 8.18 -23.03 18.95
C VAL A 134 9.19 -23.11 17.81
N LEU A 135 8.96 -24.04 16.89
CA LEU A 135 9.78 -24.24 15.70
C LEU A 135 9.00 -23.79 14.47
N TYR A 136 9.38 -22.65 13.90
CA TYR A 136 8.89 -22.26 12.57
C TYR A 136 9.65 -23.04 11.51
N TYR A 137 8.96 -23.41 10.44
CA TYR A 137 9.56 -24.01 9.27
C TYR A 137 8.72 -23.72 8.03
N ASN A 138 9.34 -23.79 6.85
CA ASN A 138 8.57 -23.85 5.62
C ASN A 138 8.51 -25.25 5.05
N ALA A 139 7.37 -25.58 4.48
CA ALA A 139 7.09 -26.90 3.95
C ALA A 139 6.22 -26.83 2.69
N SER A 140 6.08 -27.96 2.01
CA SER A 140 5.22 -28.11 0.84
C SER A 140 4.62 -29.50 0.82
N ALA A 141 3.44 -29.65 0.23
CA ALA A 141 2.86 -30.96 -0.03
C ALA A 141 3.60 -31.68 -1.18
N ILE A 142 3.43 -32.99 -1.29
CA ILE A 142 3.94 -33.75 -2.42
C ILE A 142 3.36 -33.21 -3.74
N GLY A 143 4.21 -33.03 -4.74
CA GLY A 143 3.79 -32.60 -6.09
C GLY A 143 3.55 -31.10 -6.27
N THR A 144 3.63 -30.28 -5.21
CA THR A 144 3.55 -28.81 -5.34
C THR A 144 4.94 -28.17 -5.30
N ARG A 145 5.11 -27.08 -6.06
CA ARG A 145 6.30 -26.23 -6.00
C ARG A 145 6.19 -25.11 -4.96
N TYR A 146 4.97 -24.85 -4.47
CA TYR A 146 4.66 -23.76 -3.56
C TYR A 146 4.92 -24.17 -2.12
N ARG A 147 5.61 -23.31 -1.38
CA ARG A 147 5.92 -23.49 0.03
C ARG A 147 4.97 -22.69 0.90
N GLN A 148 4.72 -23.17 2.09
CA GLN A 148 3.95 -22.48 3.12
C GLN A 148 4.72 -22.54 4.43
N ILE A 149 4.41 -21.63 5.36
CA ILE A 149 5.03 -21.61 6.69
C ILE A 149 4.09 -22.29 7.68
N GLY A 150 4.66 -23.12 8.54
CA GLY A 150 3.97 -23.73 9.67
C GLY A 150 4.79 -23.62 10.94
N ILE A 151 4.20 -24.12 12.02
CA ILE A 151 4.82 -24.21 13.33
C ILE A 151 4.66 -25.63 13.88
N ALA A 152 5.69 -26.08 14.59
CA ALA A 152 5.63 -27.21 15.50
C ALA A 152 5.96 -26.74 16.92
N THR A 153 5.30 -27.28 17.93
CA THR A 153 5.47 -26.87 19.33
C THR A 153 5.84 -28.04 20.22
N ALA A 154 6.60 -27.77 21.29
CA ALA A 154 6.98 -28.78 22.28
C ALA A 154 7.12 -28.17 23.69
N PRO A 155 6.84 -28.93 24.76
CA PRO A 155 7.08 -28.51 26.14
C PRO A 155 8.56 -28.60 26.54
N SER A 156 9.37 -29.36 25.80
CA SER A 156 10.81 -29.49 25.99
C SER A 156 11.53 -29.39 24.64
N VAL A 157 12.79 -28.97 24.65
CA VAL A 157 13.65 -28.89 23.45
C VAL A 157 13.85 -30.26 22.78
N THR A 158 13.64 -31.34 23.53
CA THR A 158 13.69 -32.73 23.07
C THR A 158 12.31 -33.29 22.69
N GLY A 159 11.27 -32.45 22.62
CA GLY A 159 9.92 -32.89 22.32
C GLY A 159 9.10 -33.35 23.55
N PRO A 160 7.97 -34.03 23.33
CA PRO A 160 7.41 -34.41 22.03
C PRO A 160 6.97 -33.18 21.22
N TRP A 161 7.19 -33.23 19.89
CA TRP A 161 6.85 -32.15 18.97
C TRP A 161 5.47 -32.36 18.34
N THR A 162 4.62 -31.34 18.40
CA THR A 162 3.27 -31.32 17.83
C THR A 162 3.24 -30.43 16.60
N ARG A 163 2.97 -31.00 15.42
CA ARG A 163 2.83 -30.28 14.15
C ARG A 163 1.39 -29.83 13.92
N ARG A 164 1.19 -28.64 13.37
CA ARG A 164 -0.15 -28.23 12.92
C ARG A 164 -0.60 -29.01 11.67
N ASP A 165 -1.90 -29.28 11.60
CA ASP A 165 -2.53 -29.89 10.42
C ASP A 165 -2.75 -28.94 9.25
N LYS A 166 -2.56 -27.62 9.47
CA LYS A 166 -2.67 -26.58 8.46
C LYS A 166 -1.50 -25.61 8.58
N PRO A 167 -1.05 -25.00 7.46
CA PRO A 167 -0.08 -23.91 7.50
C PRO A 167 -0.66 -22.69 8.22
N LEU A 168 0.20 -21.73 8.55
CA LEU A 168 -0.23 -20.41 9.00
C LEU A 168 -0.97 -19.70 7.86
N ASP A 169 -2.10 -19.07 8.19
CA ASP A 169 -2.77 -18.15 7.28
C ASP A 169 -2.09 -16.79 7.36
N LEU A 170 -1.36 -16.42 6.31
CA LEU A 170 -0.61 -15.17 6.20
C LEU A 170 -1.28 -14.17 5.23
N GLY A 171 -2.50 -14.45 4.74
CA GLY A 171 -3.37 -13.50 4.06
C GLY A 171 -3.00 -13.00 2.65
N LEU A 172 -1.78 -13.25 2.13
CA LEU A 172 -1.32 -12.61 0.89
C LEU A 172 -0.62 -13.49 -0.16
N ALA A 173 -0.32 -14.77 0.10
CA ALA A 173 0.53 -15.51 -0.83
C ALA A 173 0.21 -17.01 -0.97
N ALA A 174 0.27 -17.47 -2.21
CA ALA A 174 0.32 -18.89 -2.54
C ALA A 174 1.67 -19.54 -2.13
N ASP A 175 2.75 -18.75 -2.00
CA ASP A 175 4.07 -19.18 -1.54
C ASP A 175 4.58 -18.28 -0.41
N ALA A 176 4.93 -18.87 0.73
CA ALA A 176 5.53 -18.23 1.89
C ALA A 176 6.65 -19.11 2.44
N ASN A 177 7.83 -18.54 2.69
CA ASN A 177 8.98 -19.29 3.17
C ASN A 177 10.05 -18.39 3.83
N ASN A 178 11.10 -19.01 4.37
CA ASN A 178 12.17 -18.38 5.16
C ASN A 178 11.61 -17.59 6.36
N PRO A 179 10.88 -18.24 7.28
CA PRO A 179 10.29 -17.55 8.44
C PRO A 179 11.37 -17.07 9.43
N ALA A 180 11.23 -15.85 9.93
CA ALA A 180 11.99 -15.34 11.07
C ALA A 180 11.08 -14.51 11.98
N ALA A 181 10.92 -14.92 13.23
CA ALA A 181 10.06 -14.28 14.20
C ALA A 181 10.85 -13.39 15.16
N CYS A 182 10.26 -12.27 15.56
CA CYS A 182 10.65 -11.47 16.72
C CYS A 182 9.46 -11.37 17.66
N PHE A 183 9.63 -11.89 18.88
CA PHE A 183 8.59 -11.93 19.92
C PHE A 183 8.70 -10.75 20.87
N GLU A 184 7.56 -10.25 21.31
CA GLU A 184 7.44 -9.28 22.40
C GLU A 184 7.17 -9.97 23.75
N PRO A 185 7.42 -9.30 24.88
CA PRO A 185 7.14 -9.84 26.22
C PRO A 185 5.68 -10.25 26.46
N ASP A 186 4.72 -9.65 25.74
CA ASP A 186 3.30 -9.99 25.82
C ASP A 186 2.91 -11.22 24.98
N GLY A 187 3.87 -11.86 24.30
CA GLY A 187 3.66 -13.00 23.42
C GLY A 187 3.29 -12.63 21.98
N SER A 188 3.08 -11.35 21.68
CA SER A 188 2.86 -10.91 20.29
C SER A 188 4.12 -11.11 19.44
N VAL A 189 3.91 -11.26 18.14
CA VAL A 189 4.96 -11.65 17.21
C VAL A 189 4.89 -10.83 15.93
N ARG A 190 6.07 -10.44 15.45
CA ARG A 190 6.30 -10.01 14.07
C ARG A 190 7.06 -11.11 13.35
N LEU A 191 6.54 -11.53 12.21
CA LEU A 191 7.09 -12.60 11.37
C LEU A 191 7.56 -12.01 10.05
N PHE A 192 8.88 -12.00 9.84
CA PHE A 192 9.50 -11.84 8.53
C PHE A 192 9.37 -13.11 7.73
N TRP A 193 9.01 -12.96 6.46
CA TRP A 193 9.00 -14.04 5.49
C TRP A 193 9.08 -13.47 4.08
N ARG A 194 9.26 -14.33 3.09
CA ARG A 194 9.28 -13.89 1.69
C ARG A 194 8.45 -14.77 0.78
N THR A 195 8.03 -14.17 -0.33
CA THR A 195 7.32 -14.86 -1.41
C THR A 195 8.28 -15.57 -2.37
N VAL A 196 7.74 -16.28 -3.37
CA VAL A 196 8.55 -16.92 -4.42
C VAL A 196 9.48 -15.94 -5.16
N ASN A 197 9.07 -14.68 -5.32
CA ASN A 197 9.80 -13.64 -6.06
C ASN A 197 10.78 -12.82 -5.19
N LEU A 198 11.11 -13.29 -3.98
CA LEU A 198 11.94 -12.57 -3.00
C LEU A 198 11.35 -11.24 -2.52
N ARG A 199 10.04 -11.04 -2.69
CA ARG A 199 9.32 -9.95 -2.02
C ARG A 199 9.20 -10.27 -0.54
N VAL A 200 9.74 -9.41 0.32
CA VAL A 200 9.76 -9.57 1.77
C VAL A 200 8.49 -8.98 2.39
N ILE A 201 7.89 -9.74 3.29
CA ILE A 201 6.61 -9.44 3.94
C ILE A 201 6.82 -9.51 5.47
N ILE A 202 6.12 -8.64 6.19
CA ILE A 202 5.99 -8.71 7.65
C ILE A 202 4.53 -8.96 7.98
N SER A 203 4.28 -10.05 8.68
CA SER A 203 2.99 -10.35 9.28
C SER A 203 3.07 -10.25 10.80
N VAL A 204 1.95 -9.90 11.44
CA VAL A 204 1.86 -9.65 12.88
C VAL A 204 0.72 -10.44 13.49
N ALA A 205 0.91 -10.93 14.71
CA ALA A 205 -0.10 -11.65 15.48
C ALA A 205 0.04 -11.39 16.98
N ARG A 206 -1.03 -11.60 17.75
CA ARG A 206 -1.01 -11.51 19.21
C ARG A 206 -0.33 -12.70 19.89
N SER A 207 -0.15 -13.80 19.18
CA SER A 207 0.56 -14.99 19.62
C SER A 207 1.12 -15.72 18.40
N PHE A 208 2.07 -16.64 18.60
CA PHE A 208 2.61 -17.46 17.51
C PHE A 208 1.55 -18.29 16.77
N GLU A 209 0.42 -18.59 17.42
CA GLU A 209 -0.68 -19.35 16.82
C GLU A 209 -1.47 -18.58 15.75
N GLY A 210 -1.32 -17.25 15.72
CA GLY A 210 -2.11 -16.36 14.89
C GLY A 210 -3.40 -15.87 15.58
N PRO A 211 -4.38 -15.37 14.81
CA PRO A 211 -4.31 -15.13 13.36
C PRO A 211 -3.25 -14.07 13.02
N TYR A 212 -2.62 -14.23 11.85
CA TYR A 212 -1.66 -13.25 11.35
C TYR A 212 -2.35 -12.24 10.43
N THR A 213 -1.94 -10.98 10.51
CA THR A 213 -2.33 -9.92 9.58
C THR A 213 -1.08 -9.38 8.91
N VAL A 214 -1.13 -9.06 7.62
CA VAL A 214 0.03 -8.44 6.97
C VAL A 214 0.11 -6.99 7.41
N ALA A 215 1.26 -6.63 8.00
CA ALA A 215 1.58 -5.29 8.43
C ALA A 215 2.49 -4.55 7.43
N ASN A 216 3.29 -5.27 6.65
CA ASN A 216 4.03 -4.68 5.53
C ASN A 216 4.14 -5.74 4.42
N ASP A 217 3.73 -5.38 3.20
CA ASP A 217 3.74 -6.30 2.06
C ASP A 217 4.93 -6.10 1.11
N GLY A 218 5.92 -5.27 1.45
CA GLY A 218 7.07 -5.00 0.60
C GLY A 218 8.16 -4.30 1.37
N VAL A 219 8.81 -5.02 2.29
CA VAL A 219 9.98 -4.49 2.98
C VAL A 219 11.11 -4.32 1.98
N TRP A 220 11.50 -3.07 1.76
CA TRP A 220 12.62 -2.68 0.90
C TRP A 220 12.56 -3.29 -0.52
N PRO A 221 11.53 -2.94 -1.32
CA PRO A 221 11.23 -3.61 -2.59
C PRO A 221 12.30 -3.40 -3.68
N ALA A 222 13.23 -2.48 -3.47
CA ALA A 222 14.37 -2.24 -4.35
C ALA A 222 15.50 -3.28 -4.20
N ALA A 223 15.48 -4.12 -3.16
CA ALA A 223 16.46 -5.19 -2.96
C ALA A 223 15.86 -6.58 -3.10
N ARG A 224 16.73 -7.57 -3.31
CA ARG A 224 16.40 -8.99 -3.30
C ARG A 224 16.96 -9.63 -2.04
N LEU A 225 16.18 -9.63 -0.96
CA LEU A 225 16.63 -10.11 0.35
C LEU A 225 16.05 -11.49 0.69
N GLU A 226 16.82 -12.33 1.37
CA GLU A 226 16.33 -13.58 1.94
C GLU A 226 17.04 -14.00 3.22
N ASP A 227 16.67 -15.16 3.77
CA ASP A 227 17.39 -15.81 4.89
C ASP A 227 17.56 -14.90 6.12
N PHE A 228 16.45 -14.59 6.80
CA PHE A 228 16.40 -13.57 7.84
C PHE A 228 16.73 -14.11 9.24
N PHE A 229 17.44 -13.30 10.03
CA PHE A 229 17.45 -13.36 11.49
C PHE A 229 16.89 -12.05 12.04
N PHE A 230 15.82 -12.13 12.83
CA PHE A 230 15.04 -10.98 13.25
C PHE A 230 15.11 -10.78 14.77
N PHE A 231 15.56 -9.60 15.22
CA PHE A 231 15.77 -9.32 16.64
C PHE A 231 15.50 -7.85 16.99
N LYS A 232 15.52 -7.54 18.30
CA LYS A 232 15.32 -6.19 18.83
C LYS A 232 16.56 -5.73 19.57
N GLN A 233 16.97 -4.48 19.34
CA GLN A 233 18.11 -3.83 19.96
C GLN A 233 17.76 -2.38 20.26
N ALA A 234 17.97 -1.94 21.50
CA ALA A 234 17.84 -0.52 21.90
C ALA A 234 16.53 0.13 21.44
N GLY A 235 15.41 -0.59 21.56
CA GLY A 235 14.08 -0.10 21.15
C GLY A 235 13.74 -0.27 19.67
N ALA A 236 14.73 -0.48 18.81
CA ALA A 236 14.55 -0.71 17.38
C ALA A 236 14.56 -2.21 17.02
N TYR A 237 13.99 -2.51 15.86
CA TYR A 237 13.91 -3.83 15.26
C TYR A 237 15.00 -3.94 14.20
N HIS A 238 15.70 -5.07 14.18
CA HIS A 238 16.84 -5.30 13.30
C HIS A 238 16.69 -6.63 12.60
N VAL A 239 17.03 -6.66 11.31
CA VAL A 239 17.16 -7.90 10.56
C VAL A 239 18.56 -8.01 9.99
N VAL A 240 19.17 -9.20 10.15
CA VAL A 240 20.34 -9.60 9.37
C VAL A 240 19.89 -10.64 8.35
N CYS A 241 20.21 -10.43 7.09
CA CYS A 241 19.68 -11.23 5.99
C CYS A 241 20.63 -11.29 4.80
N GLU A 242 20.45 -12.26 3.92
CA GLU A 242 21.20 -12.40 2.69
C GLU A 242 20.79 -11.34 1.65
N ASP A 243 21.75 -10.59 1.11
CA ASP A 243 21.56 -9.62 0.04
C ASP A 243 21.90 -10.22 -1.33
N ASN A 244 20.94 -10.91 -1.96
CA ASN A 244 21.18 -11.70 -3.18
C ASN A 244 21.69 -10.91 -4.39
N ALA A 245 21.57 -9.58 -4.40
CA ALA A 245 21.94 -8.75 -5.53
C ALA A 245 22.85 -7.57 -5.14
N GLY A 246 23.28 -7.50 -3.87
CA GLY A 246 24.15 -6.43 -3.38
C GLY A 246 23.46 -5.06 -3.31
N ASN A 247 22.12 -5.00 -3.30
CA ASN A 247 21.39 -3.72 -3.34
C ASN A 247 21.47 -2.95 -2.02
N VAL A 248 21.84 -3.61 -0.93
CA VAL A 248 21.98 -3.01 0.40
C VAL A 248 23.45 -2.87 0.78
N THR A 249 24.23 -3.94 0.57
CA THR A 249 25.63 -4.03 1.01
C THR A 249 26.64 -3.57 -0.05
N GLY A 250 26.23 -3.49 -1.32
CA GLY A 250 27.14 -3.31 -2.46
C GLY A 250 27.80 -4.60 -2.95
N HIS A 251 27.55 -5.74 -2.28
CA HIS A 251 28.17 -7.03 -2.59
C HIS A 251 27.12 -8.14 -2.70
N GLU A 252 27.20 -8.92 -3.77
CA GLU A 252 26.31 -10.06 -3.97
C GLU A 252 26.49 -11.08 -2.84
N ARG A 253 25.36 -11.44 -2.22
CA ARG A 253 25.26 -12.51 -1.22
C ARG A 253 26.00 -12.24 0.09
N TRP A 254 26.25 -10.98 0.42
CA TRP A 254 26.73 -10.63 1.76
C TRP A 254 25.56 -10.52 2.74
N GLY A 255 25.86 -10.64 4.03
CA GLY A 255 24.88 -10.41 5.08
C GLY A 255 24.57 -8.92 5.21
N ALA A 256 23.38 -8.50 4.79
CA ALA A 256 22.84 -7.17 5.03
C ALA A 256 22.31 -7.01 6.46
N HIS A 257 22.49 -5.81 7.04
CA HIS A 257 21.92 -5.38 8.31
C HIS A 257 21.02 -4.18 8.11
N LEU A 258 19.73 -4.35 8.39
CA LEU A 258 18.73 -3.29 8.35
C LEU A 258 18.15 -3.07 9.75
N CYS A 259 17.63 -1.86 9.99
CA CYS A 259 16.86 -1.52 11.18
C CYS A 259 15.57 -0.77 10.86
N SER A 260 14.61 -0.86 11.78
CA SER A 260 13.32 -0.16 11.74
C SER A 260 12.89 0.22 13.17
N PRO A 261 12.31 1.41 13.41
CA PRO A 261 11.83 1.79 14.74
C PRO A 261 10.64 0.94 15.24
N ASP A 262 9.78 0.47 14.34
CA ASP A 262 8.51 -0.20 14.69
C ASP A 262 8.46 -1.68 14.29
N GLY A 263 9.45 -2.13 13.51
CA GLY A 263 9.57 -3.49 13.00
C GLY A 263 8.54 -3.81 11.92
N VAL A 264 7.92 -2.79 11.32
CA VAL A 264 6.90 -2.91 10.28
C VAL A 264 7.26 -2.01 9.10
N ALA A 265 7.40 -0.71 9.32
CA ALA A 265 7.69 0.29 8.29
C ALA A 265 9.09 0.92 8.50
N ALA A 266 9.45 1.89 7.67
CA ALA A 266 10.66 2.70 7.80
C ALA A 266 11.97 1.89 7.99
N TRP A 267 12.04 0.72 7.36
CA TRP A 267 13.26 -0.07 7.28
C TRP A 267 14.34 0.73 6.56
N ARG A 268 15.57 0.69 7.07
CA ARG A 268 16.75 1.35 6.49
C ARG A 268 18.01 0.53 6.77
N PRO A 269 19.06 0.64 5.94
CA PRO A 269 20.36 0.09 6.26
C PRO A 269 20.94 0.74 7.51
N THR A 270 21.69 -0.03 8.30
CA THR A 270 22.50 0.53 9.39
C THR A 270 23.71 1.28 8.83
N ALA A 271 24.44 2.00 9.69
CA ALA A 271 25.64 2.74 9.28
C ALA A 271 26.71 1.85 8.62
N GLN A 272 26.77 0.58 9.04
CA GLN A 272 27.61 -0.46 8.42
C GLN A 272 26.72 -1.63 7.98
N PRO A 273 26.15 -1.57 6.76
CA PRO A 273 25.13 -2.50 6.33
C PRO A 273 25.64 -3.92 6.08
N ALA A 274 26.94 -4.11 5.84
CA ALA A 274 27.54 -5.43 5.71
C ALA A 274 27.83 -6.02 7.11
N ALA A 275 26.99 -6.95 7.57
CA ALA A 275 27.17 -7.68 8.83
C ALA A 275 28.22 -8.79 8.74
N TYR A 276 28.31 -9.49 7.61
CA TYR A 276 29.33 -10.51 7.34
C TYR A 276 29.62 -10.63 5.84
N ASP A 277 30.86 -11.00 5.51
CA ASP A 277 31.32 -11.36 4.17
C ASP A 277 31.31 -12.89 3.98
N HIS A 278 31.67 -13.39 2.79
CA HIS A 278 31.79 -14.84 2.58
C HIS A 278 32.97 -15.48 3.31
N THR A 279 33.98 -14.69 3.67
CA THR A 279 35.25 -15.19 4.18
C THR A 279 35.13 -15.78 5.58
N ILE A 280 35.51 -17.04 5.73
CA ILE A 280 35.72 -17.67 7.03
C ILE A 280 37.19 -17.58 7.36
N ARG A 281 37.49 -16.94 8.49
CA ARG A 281 38.85 -16.77 9.00
C ARG A 281 39.10 -17.83 10.06
N TRP A 282 40.19 -18.58 9.94
CA TRP A 282 40.52 -19.64 10.87
C TRP A 282 41.50 -19.15 11.94
N THR A 283 41.47 -19.76 13.12
CA THR A 283 42.39 -19.42 14.23
C THR A 283 43.86 -19.73 13.92
N ASP A 284 44.14 -20.55 12.90
CA ASP A 284 45.50 -20.81 12.40
C ASP A 284 46.00 -19.74 11.42
N GLY A 285 45.23 -18.68 11.18
CA GLY A 285 45.56 -17.57 10.30
C GLY A 285 45.20 -17.79 8.83
N THR A 286 44.69 -18.97 8.45
CA THR A 286 44.23 -19.22 7.08
C THR A 286 42.84 -18.65 6.84
N GLU A 287 42.54 -18.30 5.59
CA GLU A 287 41.21 -17.87 5.16
C GLU A 287 40.59 -18.91 4.22
N PHE A 288 39.26 -19.01 4.25
CA PHE A 288 38.50 -19.88 3.38
C PHE A 288 37.33 -19.10 2.76
N HIS A 289 37.25 -19.15 1.43
CA HIS A 289 36.19 -18.53 0.65
C HIS A 289 35.26 -19.64 0.11
N PRO A 290 34.11 -19.89 0.77
CA PRO A 290 33.16 -20.90 0.34
C PRO A 290 32.45 -20.49 -0.95
N VAL A 291 31.87 -21.48 -1.64
CA VAL A 291 30.99 -21.26 -2.79
C VAL A 291 29.70 -20.57 -2.36
N ARG A 292 29.19 -20.89 -1.16
CA ARG A 292 28.05 -20.18 -0.54
C ARG A 292 28.25 -20.08 0.97
N ARG A 293 27.85 -18.93 1.53
CA ARG A 293 27.72 -18.69 2.96
C ARG A 293 26.47 -17.86 3.21
N GLU A 294 25.43 -18.47 3.76
CA GLU A 294 24.09 -17.88 3.85
C GLU A 294 23.44 -18.23 5.21
N ARG A 295 22.12 -17.98 5.36
CA ARG A 295 21.34 -18.41 6.53
C ARG A 295 21.91 -17.93 7.87
N PRO A 296 22.03 -16.62 8.09
CA PRO A 296 22.46 -16.11 9.37
C PRO A 296 21.51 -16.54 10.48
N TRP A 297 22.08 -17.00 11.58
CA TRP A 297 21.38 -17.18 12.85
C TRP A 297 22.28 -16.72 13.98
N PHE A 298 21.78 -15.88 14.89
CA PHE A 298 22.56 -15.49 16.07
C PHE A 298 22.11 -16.25 17.30
N LEU A 299 23.08 -16.78 18.05
CA LEU A 299 22.82 -17.33 19.37
C LEU A 299 22.70 -16.19 20.39
N ILE A 300 21.59 -16.20 21.12
CA ILE A 300 21.32 -15.26 22.21
C ILE A 300 21.53 -15.97 23.54
N GLU A 301 22.48 -15.48 24.34
CA GLU A 301 22.74 -15.96 25.70
C GLU A 301 22.77 -14.77 26.65
N ASP A 302 22.00 -14.83 27.74
CA ASP A 302 21.96 -13.79 28.78
C ASP A 302 21.77 -12.37 28.22
N GLY A 303 20.87 -12.25 27.24
CA GLY A 303 20.57 -11.00 26.55
C GLY A 303 21.71 -10.50 25.65
N LYS A 304 22.62 -11.37 25.19
CA LYS A 304 23.73 -10.99 24.29
C LYS A 304 23.76 -11.86 23.05
N LEU A 305 24.03 -11.27 21.90
CA LEU A 305 24.42 -12.03 20.70
C LEU A 305 25.87 -12.49 20.88
N THR A 306 26.08 -13.80 21.00
CA THR A 306 27.42 -14.37 21.29
C THR A 306 28.07 -14.97 20.05
N HIS A 307 27.29 -15.55 19.14
CA HIS A 307 27.80 -16.25 17.96
C HIS A 307 26.89 -16.02 16.76
N LEU A 308 27.49 -15.92 15.58
CA LEU A 308 26.83 -15.99 14.27
C LEU A 308 26.99 -17.41 13.72
N PHE A 309 25.90 -18.03 13.30
CA PHE A 309 25.88 -19.27 12.54
C PHE A 309 25.51 -18.94 11.10
N THR A 310 26.24 -19.51 10.14
CA THR A 310 25.93 -19.44 8.72
C THR A 310 26.01 -20.82 8.10
N ALA A 311 25.11 -21.15 7.18
CA ALA A 311 25.21 -22.36 6.39
C ALA A 311 26.25 -22.18 5.27
N VAL A 312 27.14 -23.16 5.11
CA VAL A 312 28.33 -23.06 4.25
C VAL A 312 28.36 -24.22 3.28
N TYR A 313 28.68 -23.94 2.02
CA TYR A 313 28.92 -24.92 0.96
C TYR A 313 30.32 -24.71 0.37
N ASP A 314 31.18 -25.72 0.41
CA ASP A 314 32.55 -25.66 -0.11
C ASP A 314 32.67 -26.06 -1.59
N GLY A 315 31.59 -26.49 -2.23
CA GLY A 315 31.60 -27.07 -3.58
C GLY A 315 31.35 -28.58 -3.60
N GLU A 316 31.40 -29.24 -2.44
CA GLU A 316 31.18 -30.67 -2.29
C GLU A 316 30.28 -30.98 -1.07
N ARG A 317 30.60 -30.41 0.09
CA ARG A 317 29.96 -30.65 1.39
C ARG A 317 29.30 -29.39 1.91
N THR A 318 28.34 -29.58 2.82
CA THR A 318 27.72 -28.47 3.55
C THR A 318 27.74 -28.68 5.06
N TRP A 319 27.78 -27.57 5.78
CA TRP A 319 27.71 -27.54 7.23
C TRP A 319 27.15 -26.22 7.73
N ASN A 320 26.76 -26.17 9.01
CA ASN A 320 26.47 -24.90 9.69
C ASN A 320 27.69 -24.47 10.51
N GLN A 321 28.28 -23.32 10.16
CA GLN A 321 29.50 -22.78 10.75
C GLN A 321 29.19 -21.74 11.83
N PRO A 322 29.54 -21.97 13.10
CA PRO A 322 29.54 -20.95 14.14
C PRO A 322 30.75 -20.02 13.98
N VAL A 323 30.58 -18.75 14.35
CA VAL A 323 31.66 -17.76 14.44
C VAL A 323 31.40 -16.87 15.67
N PRO A 324 32.36 -16.72 16.59
CA PRO A 324 32.17 -15.93 17.79
C PRO A 324 32.12 -14.42 17.49
N LEU A 325 31.31 -13.71 18.27
CA LEU A 325 31.26 -12.25 18.32
C LEU A 325 32.02 -11.75 19.55
N VAL A 326 33.09 -10.98 19.34
CA VAL A 326 33.96 -10.48 20.42
C VAL A 326 34.21 -8.97 20.28
N PRO A 327 33.76 -8.15 21.26
CA PRO A 327 32.91 -8.54 22.39
C PRO A 327 31.49 -8.92 21.93
N PRO A 328 30.75 -9.75 22.68
CA PRO A 328 29.33 -10.03 22.41
C PRO A 328 28.51 -8.74 22.32
N LEU A 329 27.47 -8.73 21.47
CA LEU A 329 26.57 -7.56 21.35
C LEU A 329 25.48 -7.66 22.42
N THR A 330 25.41 -6.68 23.34
CA THR A 330 24.39 -6.67 24.38
C THR A 330 23.05 -6.15 23.86
N LEU A 331 22.01 -6.98 23.95
CA LEU A 331 20.64 -6.64 23.64
C LEU A 331 20.04 -5.80 24.76
N THR A 332 19.83 -4.52 24.48
CA THR A 332 19.17 -3.62 25.43
C THR A 332 17.65 -3.86 25.38
N PRO A 333 17.02 -4.29 26.50
CA PRO A 333 15.57 -4.45 26.54
C PRO A 333 14.90 -3.11 26.27
N SER A 334 13.90 -3.11 25.39
CA SER A 334 13.00 -1.96 25.23
C SER A 334 11.94 -2.02 26.33
N PRO A 335 11.40 -0.88 26.81
CA PRO A 335 10.10 -0.89 27.47
C PRO A 335 9.13 -1.64 26.56
N ALA A 336 8.40 -2.61 27.11
CA ALA A 336 7.33 -3.27 26.38
C ALA A 336 6.33 -2.19 25.97
N THR A 337 6.40 -1.74 24.72
CA THR A 337 5.27 -1.06 24.12
C THR A 337 4.45 -2.16 23.49
N PRO A 338 3.27 -2.50 24.03
CA PRO A 338 2.40 -3.46 23.39
C PRO A 338 2.15 -2.97 21.96
N TRP A 339 2.47 -3.79 20.97
CA TRP A 339 2.08 -3.46 19.61
C TRP A 339 0.57 -3.52 19.54
N LYS A 340 -0.06 -2.39 19.24
CA LYS A 340 -1.50 -2.31 18.97
C LYS A 340 -1.67 -2.13 17.46
N PRO A 341 -2.34 -3.06 16.76
CA PRO A 341 -2.68 -2.82 15.37
C PRO A 341 -3.42 -1.50 15.24
N PRO A 342 -3.17 -0.73 14.17
CA PRO A 342 -3.98 0.45 13.88
C PRO A 342 -5.46 0.07 13.90
N ARG A 343 -6.25 0.87 14.61
CA ARG A 343 -7.68 0.61 14.73
C ARG A 343 -8.35 0.68 13.37
N ASP A 344 -9.21 -0.30 13.12
CA ASP A 344 -10.02 -0.38 11.90
C ASP A 344 -11.51 -0.51 12.22
N ASP A 345 -11.92 -0.12 13.43
CA ASP A 345 -13.28 -0.32 13.97
C ASP A 345 -14.26 0.84 13.67
N GLY A 346 -13.84 1.82 12.85
CA GLY A 346 -14.64 2.99 12.54
C GLY A 346 -15.62 2.78 11.39
N ALA A 347 -16.76 3.47 11.45
CA ALA A 347 -17.79 3.44 10.41
C ALA A 347 -17.80 4.74 9.59
N TYR A 348 -18.35 4.67 8.37
CA TYR A 348 -18.56 5.83 7.49
C TYR A 348 -17.28 6.68 7.35
N GLN A 349 -17.35 8.02 7.39
CA GLN A 349 -16.20 8.92 7.21
C GLN A 349 -15.00 8.63 8.14
N ASN A 350 -15.23 7.90 9.24
CA ASN A 350 -14.22 7.52 10.24
C ASN A 350 -13.72 6.07 10.12
N GLY A 351 -13.95 5.38 9.01
CA GLY A 351 -13.33 4.07 8.78
C GLY A 351 -13.89 3.23 7.65
N GLY A 352 -14.92 3.71 6.94
CA GLY A 352 -15.41 3.11 5.71
C GLY A 352 -14.37 3.17 4.60
N TYR A 353 -14.50 2.24 3.66
CA TYR A 353 -13.76 2.17 2.41
C TYR A 353 -14.74 2.28 1.26
N TRP A 354 -14.48 3.14 0.27
CA TRP A 354 -15.35 3.36 -0.89
C TRP A 354 -14.67 2.96 -2.19
N ALA A 355 -15.46 2.49 -3.15
CA ALA A 355 -15.01 2.32 -4.53
C ALA A 355 -15.01 3.63 -5.34
N THR A 356 -15.77 4.65 -4.92
CA THR A 356 -15.85 5.97 -5.57
C THR A 356 -14.49 6.62 -5.89
N PRO A 357 -13.50 6.67 -4.97
CA PRO A 357 -12.16 7.23 -5.24
C PRO A 357 -11.21 6.30 -6.02
N LEU A 358 -11.62 5.09 -6.41
CA LEU A 358 -10.76 4.13 -7.12
C LEU A 358 -10.08 4.70 -8.38
N PRO A 359 -10.74 5.44 -9.29
CA PRO A 359 -10.04 6.04 -10.43
C PRO A 359 -8.89 6.95 -10.03
N TRP A 360 -8.99 7.63 -8.88
CA TRP A 360 -7.95 8.53 -8.39
C TRP A 360 -6.74 7.76 -7.86
N LEU A 361 -6.99 6.65 -7.15
CA LEU A 361 -5.95 5.71 -6.74
C LEU A 361 -5.29 5.07 -7.97
N MET A 362 -6.08 4.61 -8.95
CA MET A 362 -5.56 3.99 -10.17
C MET A 362 -4.66 4.95 -10.94
N GLU A 363 -5.08 6.20 -11.16
CA GLU A 363 -4.24 7.22 -11.83
C GLU A 363 -2.90 7.41 -11.11
N THR A 364 -2.94 7.45 -9.79
CA THR A 364 -1.75 7.60 -8.95
C THR A 364 -0.82 6.40 -9.09
N LEU A 365 -1.34 5.17 -8.99
CA LEU A 365 -0.56 3.94 -9.09
C LEU A 365 0.01 3.72 -10.49
N MET A 366 -0.74 4.07 -11.54
CA MET A 366 -0.32 3.92 -12.94
C MET A 366 0.97 4.68 -13.28
N ARG A 367 1.34 5.69 -12.48
CA ARG A 367 2.60 6.42 -12.65
C ARG A 367 3.83 5.51 -12.52
N SER A 368 3.78 4.51 -11.65
CA SER A 368 4.89 3.61 -11.34
C SER A 368 4.58 2.12 -11.55
N ASP A 369 3.32 1.71 -11.35
CA ASP A 369 2.89 0.30 -11.39
C ASP A 369 1.45 0.16 -11.96
N PRO A 370 1.30 0.16 -13.31
CA PRO A 370 0.01 -0.06 -13.95
C PRO A 370 -0.64 -1.41 -13.61
N ALA A 371 0.15 -2.44 -13.29
CA ALA A 371 -0.38 -3.75 -12.90
C ALA A 371 -1.07 -3.67 -11.52
N ARG A 372 -0.51 -2.93 -10.56
CA ARG A 372 -1.17 -2.70 -9.27
C ARG A 372 -2.47 -1.88 -9.42
N ALA A 373 -2.52 -0.93 -10.34
CA ALA A 373 -3.76 -0.22 -10.65
C ALA A 373 -4.84 -1.18 -11.22
N ALA A 374 -4.47 -2.07 -12.13
CA ALA A 374 -5.36 -3.10 -12.66
C ALA A 374 -5.84 -4.07 -11.57
N ALA A 375 -4.94 -4.50 -10.68
CA ALA A 375 -5.26 -5.38 -9.55
C ALA A 375 -6.26 -4.73 -8.58
N ALA A 376 -6.07 -3.45 -8.22
CA ALA A 376 -7.01 -2.74 -7.36
C ALA A 376 -8.43 -2.67 -7.95
N PHE A 377 -8.55 -2.51 -9.28
CA PHE A 377 -9.84 -2.57 -9.97
C PHE A 377 -10.46 -3.98 -9.89
N VAL A 378 -9.67 -5.01 -10.15
CA VAL A 378 -10.13 -6.41 -10.06
C VAL A 378 -10.59 -6.72 -8.64
N ASP A 379 -9.84 -6.31 -7.61
CA ASP A 379 -10.17 -6.55 -6.20
C ASP A 379 -11.53 -5.94 -5.81
N VAL A 380 -11.83 -4.71 -6.27
CA VAL A 380 -13.15 -4.07 -6.04
C VAL A 380 -14.27 -4.89 -6.67
N VAL A 381 -14.08 -5.35 -7.90
CA VAL A 381 -15.10 -6.13 -8.61
C VAL A 381 -15.29 -7.51 -7.98
N GLU A 382 -14.20 -8.19 -7.60
CA GLU A 382 -14.25 -9.46 -6.87
C GLU A 382 -14.97 -9.28 -5.52
N ASP A 383 -14.78 -8.16 -4.82
CA ASP A 383 -15.52 -7.85 -3.58
C ASP A 383 -17.02 -7.65 -3.84
N PHE A 384 -17.40 -6.89 -4.87
CA PHE A 384 -18.81 -6.72 -5.25
C PHE A 384 -19.48 -8.05 -5.60
N GLN A 385 -18.80 -8.90 -6.37
CA GLN A 385 -19.28 -10.23 -6.73
C GLN A 385 -19.45 -11.12 -5.49
N THR A 386 -18.47 -11.09 -4.58
CA THR A 386 -18.49 -11.86 -3.34
C THR A 386 -19.64 -11.44 -2.42
N ARG A 387 -19.85 -10.12 -2.28
CA ARG A 387 -20.95 -9.56 -1.47
C ARG A 387 -22.31 -9.67 -2.15
N LYS A 388 -22.35 -9.89 -3.47
CA LYS A 388 -23.54 -9.80 -4.32
C LYS A 388 -24.21 -8.43 -4.21
N ASP A 389 -23.38 -7.38 -4.14
CA ASP A 389 -23.81 -6.01 -3.90
C ASP A 389 -22.73 -5.01 -4.33
N ILE A 390 -23.14 -3.82 -4.75
CA ILE A 390 -22.26 -2.67 -5.00
C ILE A 390 -22.56 -1.65 -3.90
N ASN A 391 -21.83 -1.75 -2.78
CA ASN A 391 -22.08 -0.90 -1.62
C ASN A 391 -21.48 0.50 -1.76
N GLU A 392 -22.10 1.45 -1.07
CA GLU A 392 -21.57 2.81 -0.92
C GLU A 392 -20.19 2.79 -0.26
N TRP A 393 -20.09 2.11 0.88
CA TRP A 393 -18.82 1.86 1.58
C TRP A 393 -18.88 0.52 2.31
N VAL A 394 -17.71 -0.01 2.67
CA VAL A 394 -17.56 -1.22 3.48
C VAL A 394 -16.55 -1.01 4.61
N ASN A 395 -16.70 -1.74 5.70
CA ASN A 395 -15.66 -2.02 6.69
C ASN A 395 -16.09 -3.26 7.50
N ASP A 396 -15.38 -4.38 7.32
CA ASP A 396 -15.75 -5.66 7.93
C ASP A 396 -15.57 -5.67 9.47
N HIS A 397 -14.81 -4.71 10.01
CA HIS A 397 -14.51 -4.54 11.43
C HIS A 397 -15.38 -3.49 12.14
N ALA A 398 -16.17 -2.71 11.39
CA ALA A 398 -17.05 -1.70 11.96
C ALA A 398 -18.35 -2.32 12.53
N SER A 399 -19.00 -1.60 13.46
CA SER A 399 -20.32 -1.99 13.99
C SER A 399 -21.39 -2.01 12.90
N LYS A 400 -21.41 -0.98 12.04
CA LYS A 400 -22.11 -0.98 10.77
C LYS A 400 -21.11 -1.31 9.67
N LYS A 401 -21.26 -2.48 9.04
CA LYS A 401 -20.24 -3.01 8.13
C LYS A 401 -20.27 -2.46 6.72
N GLN A 402 -21.38 -1.83 6.32
CA GLN A 402 -21.55 -1.31 4.97
C GLN A 402 -22.57 -0.18 4.90
N GLY A 403 -22.44 0.63 3.85
CA GLY A 403 -23.39 1.66 3.46
C GLY A 403 -24.58 1.13 2.65
N VAL A 404 -25.26 2.05 1.96
CA VAL A 404 -26.40 1.71 1.08
C VAL A 404 -25.96 0.72 -0.03
N ARG A 405 -26.92 -0.10 -0.47
CA ARG A 405 -26.77 -1.12 -1.50
C ARG A 405 -27.03 -0.55 -2.89
N ASP A 406 -26.53 -1.19 -3.95
CA ASP A 406 -26.63 -0.72 -5.34
C ASP A 406 -26.33 0.80 -5.47
N TYR A 407 -25.21 1.24 -4.90
CA TYR A 407 -24.79 2.64 -4.88
C TYR A 407 -24.16 3.06 -6.21
N CYS A 408 -24.69 4.11 -6.83
CA CYS A 408 -24.41 4.44 -8.22
C CYS A 408 -22.98 4.94 -8.44
N ALA A 409 -22.43 5.77 -7.55
CA ALA A 409 -21.06 6.25 -7.70
C ALA A 409 -20.02 5.12 -7.55
N SER A 410 -20.26 4.15 -6.66
CA SER A 410 -19.42 2.94 -6.54
C SER A 410 -19.50 2.04 -7.77
N ALA A 411 -20.64 2.01 -8.46
CA ALA A 411 -20.80 1.24 -9.70
C ALA A 411 -20.12 1.93 -10.91
N ALA A 412 -20.17 3.27 -10.97
CA ALA A 412 -19.70 4.03 -12.12
C ALA A 412 -18.20 4.37 -12.08
N MET A 413 -17.72 4.96 -10.97
CA MET A 413 -16.38 5.57 -10.93
C MET A 413 -15.21 4.61 -11.22
N PRO A 414 -15.22 3.33 -10.78
CA PRO A 414 -14.16 2.40 -11.17
C PRO A 414 -13.99 2.28 -12.69
N LEU A 415 -15.06 2.40 -13.49
CA LEU A 415 -15.01 2.33 -14.95
C LEU A 415 -14.28 3.54 -15.57
N ALA A 416 -14.30 4.71 -14.91
CA ALA A 416 -13.47 5.85 -15.32
C ALA A 416 -11.97 5.50 -15.20
N GLY A 417 -11.60 4.81 -14.13
CA GLY A 417 -10.23 4.33 -13.89
C GLY A 417 -9.81 3.29 -14.93
N ALA A 418 -10.69 2.32 -15.23
CA ALA A 418 -10.45 1.33 -16.27
C ALA A 418 -10.24 1.96 -17.65
N LYS A 419 -11.06 2.98 -18.00
CA LYS A 419 -10.91 3.73 -19.26
C LYS A 419 -9.54 4.42 -19.36
N ARG A 420 -9.09 5.07 -18.28
CA ARG A 420 -7.76 5.72 -18.26
C ARG A 420 -6.61 4.71 -18.35
N LEU A 421 -6.74 3.57 -17.68
CA LEU A 421 -5.76 2.49 -17.78
C LEU A 421 -5.65 1.95 -19.21
N ARG A 422 -6.76 1.65 -19.89
CA ARG A 422 -6.72 1.21 -21.30
C ARG A 422 -6.04 2.22 -22.21
N ALA A 423 -6.37 3.50 -22.05
CA ALA A 423 -5.73 4.58 -22.81
C ALA A 423 -4.21 4.61 -22.58
N ARG A 424 -3.75 4.39 -21.35
CA ARG A 424 -2.32 4.32 -21.00
C ARG A 424 -1.62 3.08 -21.57
N LEU A 425 -2.31 1.94 -21.65
CA LEU A 425 -1.79 0.70 -22.22
C LEU A 425 -1.81 0.69 -23.76
N GLY A 426 -2.37 1.73 -24.41
CA GLY A 426 -2.55 1.75 -25.87
C GLY A 426 -3.55 0.71 -26.39
N VAL A 427 -4.45 0.23 -25.53
CA VAL A 427 -5.48 -0.76 -25.88
C VAL A 427 -6.80 -0.03 -26.15
N PRO A 428 -7.50 -0.31 -27.27
CA PRO A 428 -8.81 0.28 -27.53
C PRO A 428 -9.78 0.02 -26.36
N ALA A 429 -10.61 1.01 -26.04
CA ALA A 429 -11.72 0.79 -25.11
C ALA A 429 -12.68 -0.28 -25.66
N LEU A 430 -13.30 -1.07 -24.78
CA LEU A 430 -14.31 -2.05 -25.19
C LEU A 430 -15.47 -1.36 -25.92
N ALA A 431 -16.02 -2.02 -26.95
CA ALA A 431 -17.11 -1.49 -27.77
C ALA A 431 -18.27 -0.98 -26.90
N GLY A 432 -18.67 0.28 -27.09
CA GLY A 432 -19.75 0.94 -26.35
C GLY A 432 -19.31 1.91 -25.24
N SER A 433 -18.02 2.23 -25.10
CA SER A 433 -17.54 3.29 -24.21
C SER A 433 -17.79 4.68 -24.82
N GLY A 434 -18.62 5.52 -24.19
CA GLY A 434 -18.82 6.91 -24.62
C GLY A 434 -17.51 7.73 -24.58
N ALA A 435 -17.25 8.47 -25.66
CA ALA A 435 -16.06 9.31 -25.79
C ALA A 435 -16.20 10.62 -25.00
N VAL A 436 -15.94 10.60 -23.69
CA VAL A 436 -15.51 11.81 -22.96
C VAL A 436 -14.02 12.01 -23.23
N SER A 437 -13.63 13.18 -23.75
CA SER A 437 -12.22 13.58 -23.90
C SER A 437 -11.46 13.47 -22.58
N PRO A 438 -10.26 12.88 -22.54
CA PRO A 438 -9.46 12.87 -21.33
C PRO A 438 -9.05 14.29 -20.92
N ILE A 439 -9.01 14.55 -19.61
CA ILE A 439 -8.05 15.51 -19.05
C ILE A 439 -6.66 15.02 -19.53
N PRO A 440 -5.77 15.88 -20.05
CA PRO A 440 -4.50 15.44 -20.62
C PRO A 440 -3.76 14.52 -19.64
N THR A 441 -3.65 13.24 -19.98
CA THR A 441 -2.72 12.36 -19.28
C THR A 441 -1.31 12.86 -19.59
N GLN A 442 -0.43 12.90 -18.59
CA GLN A 442 0.99 13.11 -18.90
C GLN A 442 1.41 11.99 -19.87
N PRO A 443 1.92 12.32 -21.07
CA PRO A 443 2.37 11.31 -22.00
C PRO A 443 3.46 10.48 -21.34
N ALA A 444 3.48 9.18 -21.64
CA ALA A 444 4.61 8.33 -21.26
C ALA A 444 5.90 8.97 -21.79
N LYS A 445 6.98 8.96 -20.97
CA LYS A 445 8.29 9.43 -21.44
C LYS A 445 8.65 8.68 -22.72
N ALA A 446 9.01 9.42 -23.78
CA ALA A 446 9.43 8.82 -25.03
C ALA A 446 10.60 7.84 -24.77
N GLY A 447 10.43 6.56 -25.16
CA GLY A 447 11.45 5.52 -25.03
C GLY A 447 11.16 4.40 -24.02
N THR A 448 10.09 4.46 -23.22
CA THR A 448 9.67 3.30 -22.40
C THR A 448 8.82 2.31 -23.21
N PRO A 449 9.08 0.98 -23.15
CA PRO A 449 8.20 -0.02 -23.72
C PRO A 449 6.77 0.18 -23.21
N ASN A 450 5.78 0.00 -24.07
CA ASN A 450 4.37 0.08 -23.67
C ASN A 450 4.13 -0.96 -22.56
N PRO A 451 3.77 -0.56 -21.32
CA PRO A 451 3.66 -1.52 -20.23
C PRO A 451 2.53 -2.50 -20.55
N MET A 452 2.85 -3.78 -20.69
CA MET A 452 1.82 -4.82 -20.83
C MET A 452 1.46 -5.37 -19.45
N LEU A 453 0.16 -5.57 -19.20
CA LEU A 453 -0.28 -6.28 -18.01
C LEU A 453 0.13 -7.76 -18.11
N PRO A 454 0.45 -8.44 -16.98
CA PRO A 454 0.60 -9.88 -16.96
C PRO A 454 -0.63 -10.58 -17.57
N PRO A 455 -0.48 -11.62 -18.40
CA PRO A 455 -1.60 -12.20 -19.16
C PRO A 455 -2.82 -12.60 -18.33
N GLU A 456 -2.60 -13.25 -17.18
CA GLU A 456 -3.68 -13.64 -16.26
C GLU A 456 -4.39 -12.42 -15.65
N LEU A 457 -3.64 -11.38 -15.31
CA LEU A 457 -4.22 -10.15 -14.78
C LEU A 457 -5.00 -9.40 -15.85
N ALA A 458 -4.51 -9.36 -17.10
CA ALA A 458 -5.21 -8.77 -18.23
C ALA A 458 -6.57 -9.47 -18.44
N LYS A 459 -6.60 -10.81 -18.44
CA LYS A 459 -7.82 -11.60 -18.56
C LYS A 459 -8.82 -11.33 -17.44
N LYS A 460 -8.34 -11.28 -16.18
CA LYS A 460 -9.18 -10.94 -15.03
C LYS A 460 -9.74 -9.53 -15.13
N PHE A 461 -8.90 -8.56 -15.52
CA PHE A 461 -9.28 -7.16 -15.69
C PHE A 461 -10.36 -7.01 -16.76
N ASP A 462 -10.20 -7.66 -17.92
CA ASP A 462 -11.20 -7.65 -19.00
C ASP A 462 -12.55 -8.23 -18.54
N ALA A 463 -12.53 -9.35 -17.82
CA ALA A 463 -13.74 -9.97 -17.28
C ALA A 463 -14.41 -9.09 -16.21
N ALA A 464 -13.62 -8.50 -15.31
CA ALA A 464 -14.09 -7.60 -14.28
C ALA A 464 -14.72 -6.33 -14.86
N GLU A 465 -14.08 -5.72 -15.88
CA GLU A 465 -14.58 -4.52 -16.54
C GLU A 465 -15.91 -4.79 -17.25
N LYS A 466 -15.99 -5.91 -17.99
CA LYS A 466 -17.23 -6.32 -18.65
C LYS A 466 -18.37 -6.47 -17.65
N TRP A 467 -18.13 -7.23 -16.58
CA TRP A 467 -19.13 -7.47 -15.54
C TRP A 467 -19.57 -6.16 -14.88
N LEU A 468 -18.61 -5.32 -14.47
CA LEU A 468 -18.94 -4.06 -13.80
C LEU A 468 -19.70 -3.11 -14.71
N ARG A 469 -19.36 -3.04 -16.01
CA ARG A 469 -20.08 -2.21 -16.98
C ARG A 469 -21.54 -2.63 -17.13
N GLU A 470 -21.83 -3.93 -17.16
CA GLU A 470 -23.19 -4.45 -17.18
C GLU A 470 -23.96 -4.11 -15.88
N GLN A 471 -23.31 -4.28 -14.72
CA GLN A 471 -23.93 -3.95 -13.43
C GLN A 471 -24.13 -2.44 -13.23
N ALA A 472 -23.17 -1.62 -13.65
CA ALA A 472 -23.28 -0.16 -13.60
C ALA A 472 -24.49 0.32 -14.39
N LYS A 473 -24.70 -0.17 -15.62
CA LYS A 473 -25.89 0.14 -16.41
C LYS A 473 -27.18 -0.25 -15.70
N ARG A 474 -27.24 -1.46 -15.12
CA ARG A 474 -28.39 -1.93 -14.33
C ARG A 474 -28.68 -0.99 -13.15
N VAL A 475 -27.68 -0.72 -12.32
CA VAL A 475 -27.80 0.09 -11.11
C VAL A 475 -28.18 1.53 -11.43
N LEU A 476 -27.47 2.17 -12.37
CA LEU A 476 -27.71 3.55 -12.77
C LEU A 476 -29.12 3.72 -13.36
N ARG A 477 -29.57 2.82 -14.24
CA ARG A 477 -30.95 2.88 -14.77
C ARG A 477 -32.01 2.59 -13.69
N GLY A 478 -31.74 1.66 -12.78
CA GLY A 478 -32.62 1.35 -11.66
C GLY A 478 -32.80 2.50 -10.66
N SER A 479 -31.83 3.42 -10.59
CA SER A 479 -31.92 4.64 -9.77
C SER A 479 -32.84 5.73 -10.33
N SER A 480 -33.38 5.55 -11.54
CA SER A 480 -34.19 6.59 -12.16
C SER A 480 -35.54 6.79 -11.44
N ARG A 481 -35.99 8.04 -11.37
CA ARG A 481 -37.31 8.47 -10.87
C ARG A 481 -37.88 9.53 -11.80
N VAL A 482 -39.20 9.78 -11.69
CA VAL A 482 -39.88 10.84 -12.44
C VAL A 482 -39.92 12.10 -11.59
N GLY A 483 -39.29 13.16 -12.08
CA GLY A 483 -39.34 14.50 -11.50
C GLY A 483 -40.42 15.38 -12.13
N LYS A 484 -40.47 16.65 -11.68
CA LYS A 484 -41.42 17.67 -12.14
C LYS A 484 -41.37 17.80 -13.66
N ASN A 485 -42.54 17.96 -14.27
CA ASN A 485 -42.71 18.07 -15.72
C ASN A 485 -42.20 16.86 -16.52
N GLY A 486 -42.10 15.68 -15.89
CA GLY A 486 -41.70 14.44 -16.57
C GLY A 486 -40.18 14.29 -16.76
N VAL A 487 -39.36 15.17 -16.18
CA VAL A 487 -37.89 15.05 -16.24
C VAL A 487 -37.45 13.78 -15.51
N ARG A 488 -36.66 12.93 -16.16
CA ARG A 488 -36.06 11.77 -15.51
C ARG A 488 -34.89 12.22 -14.63
N ILE A 489 -34.98 11.94 -13.33
CA ILE A 489 -33.94 12.21 -12.34
C ILE A 489 -33.32 10.90 -11.87
N PHE A 490 -32.12 10.95 -11.28
CA PHE A 490 -31.37 9.75 -10.88
C PHE A 490 -30.92 9.86 -9.43
N THR A 491 -31.38 8.95 -8.57
CA THR A 491 -31.01 8.92 -7.16
C THR A 491 -29.61 8.31 -6.97
N PRO A 492 -28.89 8.62 -5.87
CA PRO A 492 -27.59 8.02 -5.58
C PRO A 492 -27.55 6.49 -5.47
N ASP A 493 -28.69 5.84 -5.28
CA ASP A 493 -28.81 4.39 -5.22
C ASP A 493 -30.05 3.87 -5.96
N ALA A 494 -30.01 2.59 -6.35
CA ALA A 494 -31.15 1.94 -6.99
C ALA A 494 -32.20 1.40 -5.99
N THR A 495 -31.83 1.20 -4.72
CA THR A 495 -32.70 0.57 -3.71
C THR A 495 -33.73 1.52 -3.09
N GLY A 496 -33.59 2.83 -3.30
CA GLY A 496 -34.45 3.86 -2.73
C GLY A 496 -34.03 4.34 -1.34
N GLY A 497 -32.77 4.11 -0.94
CA GLY A 497 -32.19 4.69 0.28
C GLY A 497 -32.07 6.22 0.20
N TYR A 498 -31.95 6.74 -1.02
CA TYR A 498 -31.96 8.17 -1.34
C TYR A 498 -33.20 8.54 -2.17
N GLY A 499 -33.90 9.61 -1.78
CA GLY A 499 -35.21 10.00 -2.34
C GLY A 499 -35.21 11.24 -3.25
N ALA A 500 -34.05 11.75 -3.63
CA ALA A 500 -33.89 13.02 -4.37
C ALA A 500 -32.70 12.94 -5.34
N PHE A 501 -32.50 14.02 -6.11
CA PHE A 501 -31.49 14.10 -7.16
C PHE A 501 -30.27 14.88 -6.69
N TRP A 502 -29.18 14.19 -6.34
CA TRP A 502 -27.93 14.82 -5.86
C TRP A 502 -27.00 15.20 -7.02
N VAL A 503 -26.47 16.42 -6.97
CA VAL A 503 -25.63 16.99 -8.03
C VAL A 503 -24.33 16.19 -8.21
N ARG A 504 -23.58 16.01 -7.11
CA ARG A 504 -22.29 15.30 -7.09
C ARG A 504 -22.40 13.87 -7.60
N ASP A 505 -23.32 13.09 -7.01
CA ASP A 505 -23.46 11.66 -7.30
C ASP A 505 -23.75 11.43 -8.78
N TRP A 506 -24.59 12.29 -9.37
CA TRP A 506 -24.88 12.20 -10.79
C TRP A 506 -23.69 12.58 -11.68
N SER A 507 -22.88 13.56 -11.27
CA SER A 507 -21.64 13.87 -11.98
C SER A 507 -20.68 12.67 -12.03
N TYR A 508 -20.58 11.91 -10.93
CA TYR A 508 -19.79 10.67 -10.91
C TYR A 508 -20.40 9.55 -11.76
N MET A 509 -21.72 9.45 -11.82
CA MET A 509 -22.39 8.49 -12.70
C MET A 509 -22.08 8.78 -14.18
N ILE A 510 -22.16 10.05 -14.59
CA ILE A 510 -21.86 10.49 -15.95
C ILE A 510 -20.37 10.32 -16.27
N GLU A 511 -19.47 10.60 -15.33
CA GLU A 511 -18.03 10.42 -15.53
C GLU A 511 -17.66 8.95 -15.79
N GLY A 512 -18.20 8.04 -14.98
CA GLY A 512 -17.85 6.63 -15.03
C GLY A 512 -18.56 5.82 -16.12
N CYS A 513 -19.85 6.06 -16.35
CA CYS A 513 -20.67 5.29 -17.27
C CYS A 513 -21.68 6.17 -18.01
N PRO A 514 -21.22 7.11 -18.86
CA PRO A 514 -22.11 8.02 -19.59
C PRO A 514 -23.06 7.29 -20.54
N GLU A 515 -22.67 6.12 -21.04
CA GLU A 515 -23.52 5.29 -21.91
C GLU A 515 -24.77 4.72 -21.20
N ALA A 516 -24.86 4.86 -19.88
CA ALA A 516 -26.06 4.55 -19.13
C ALA A 516 -27.13 5.64 -19.25
N PHE A 517 -26.89 6.76 -19.94
CA PHE A 517 -27.82 7.88 -20.07
C PHE A 517 -28.08 8.21 -21.55
N THR A 518 -29.28 8.71 -21.87
CA THR A 518 -29.51 9.35 -23.16
C THR A 518 -28.99 10.79 -23.12
N ARG A 519 -28.88 11.43 -24.29
CA ARG A 519 -28.54 12.85 -24.37
C ARG A 519 -29.55 13.70 -23.58
N GLU A 520 -30.84 13.39 -23.70
CA GLU A 520 -31.94 14.09 -23.05
C GLU A 520 -31.91 13.88 -21.54
N ASP A 521 -31.58 12.67 -21.06
CA ASP A 521 -31.41 12.41 -19.62
C ASP A 521 -30.38 13.39 -19.02
N ILE A 522 -29.23 13.57 -19.68
CA ILE A 522 -28.16 14.47 -19.20
C ILE A 522 -28.56 15.94 -19.38
N ARG A 523 -29.12 16.32 -20.52
CA ARG A 523 -29.53 17.71 -20.78
C ARG A 523 -30.59 18.18 -19.80
N ASP A 524 -31.68 17.42 -19.68
CA ASP A 524 -32.87 17.81 -18.94
C ASP A 524 -32.63 17.69 -17.43
N GLY A 525 -31.87 16.68 -16.99
CA GLY A 525 -31.42 16.58 -15.61
C GLY A 525 -30.51 17.74 -15.19
N TYR A 526 -29.58 18.17 -16.05
CA TYR A 526 -28.74 19.34 -15.78
C TYR A 526 -29.58 20.62 -15.64
N LEU A 527 -30.49 20.86 -16.59
CA LEU A 527 -31.36 22.04 -16.56
C LEU A 527 -32.32 22.03 -15.36
N PHE A 528 -32.76 20.84 -14.94
CA PHE A 528 -33.58 20.65 -13.74
C PHE A 528 -32.83 21.05 -12.47
N LEU A 529 -31.57 20.65 -12.32
CA LEU A 529 -30.71 21.06 -11.21
C LEU A 529 -30.40 22.56 -11.26
N ALA A 530 -30.07 23.08 -12.45
CA ALA A 530 -29.75 24.50 -12.67
C ALA A 530 -30.94 25.42 -12.31
N ALA A 531 -32.17 25.01 -12.65
CA ALA A 531 -33.38 25.77 -12.34
C ALA A 531 -33.66 25.90 -10.83
N ALA A 532 -33.05 25.07 -9.99
CA ALA A 532 -33.19 25.12 -8.54
C ALA A 532 -32.13 26.00 -7.85
N GLN A 533 -31.33 26.77 -8.59
CA GLN A 533 -30.41 27.75 -8.00
C GLN A 533 -31.18 28.79 -7.17
N ARG A 534 -30.66 29.12 -5.97
CA ARG A 534 -31.18 30.24 -5.17
C ARG A 534 -30.86 31.59 -5.78
N GLU A 535 -31.62 32.60 -5.37
CA GLU A 535 -31.40 33.99 -5.79
C GLU A 535 -29.99 34.51 -5.45
N ASP A 536 -29.31 34.01 -4.42
CA ASP A 536 -27.95 34.40 -4.06
C ASP A 536 -26.85 33.65 -4.84
N GLY A 537 -27.22 32.69 -5.69
CA GLY A 537 -26.28 31.87 -6.45
C GLY A 537 -26.00 30.49 -5.85
N CYS A 538 -26.49 30.21 -4.63
CA CYS A 538 -26.29 28.90 -3.99
C CYS A 538 -26.93 27.78 -4.84
N MET A 539 -26.12 26.80 -5.24
CA MET A 539 -26.59 25.59 -5.89
C MET A 539 -27.13 24.57 -4.88
N PRO A 540 -28.18 23.81 -5.22
CA PRO A 540 -28.70 22.78 -4.34
C PRO A 540 -27.67 21.66 -4.10
N ASP A 541 -27.66 21.10 -2.90
CA ASP A 541 -27.06 19.78 -2.62
C ASP A 541 -27.82 18.70 -3.41
N ARG A 542 -29.15 18.82 -3.39
CA ARG A 542 -30.08 17.93 -4.07
C ARG A 542 -31.38 18.63 -4.45
N VAL A 543 -32.07 18.09 -5.44
CA VAL A 543 -33.40 18.56 -5.84
C VAL A 543 -34.41 17.43 -5.70
N ARG A 544 -35.52 17.71 -5.03
CA ARG A 544 -36.64 16.77 -4.86
C ARG A 544 -37.33 16.49 -6.19
N ALA A 545 -38.11 15.41 -6.25
CA ALA A 545 -38.90 15.08 -7.44
C ALA A 545 -39.88 16.19 -7.82
N ASP A 546 -40.38 17.00 -6.88
CA ASP A 546 -41.26 18.15 -7.15
C ASP A 546 -40.52 19.41 -7.67
N GLY A 547 -39.19 19.33 -7.87
CA GLY A 547 -38.35 20.42 -8.34
C GLY A 547 -37.88 21.38 -7.25
N LYS A 548 -38.20 21.14 -5.98
CA LYS A 548 -37.73 21.98 -4.87
C LYS A 548 -36.29 21.64 -4.50
N GLY A 549 -35.43 22.66 -4.52
CA GLY A 549 -34.03 22.55 -4.09
C GLY A 549 -33.89 22.40 -2.57
N VAL A 550 -32.92 21.57 -2.17
CA VAL A 550 -32.44 21.42 -0.80
C VAL A 550 -30.92 21.67 -0.83
N TYR A 551 -30.46 22.60 -0.02
CA TYR A 551 -29.13 23.21 -0.20
C TYR A 551 -28.08 22.69 0.78
N SER A 552 -28.51 22.15 1.92
CA SER A 552 -27.60 21.66 2.96
C SER A 552 -27.65 20.14 3.07
N PRO A 553 -26.50 19.49 3.28
CA PRO A 553 -26.47 18.10 3.70
C PRO A 553 -27.18 17.89 5.05
N GLY A 554 -27.46 16.63 5.34
CA GLY A 554 -28.31 16.25 6.46
C GLY A 554 -29.81 16.31 6.10
N GLY A 555 -30.65 16.04 7.11
CA GLY A 555 -32.11 16.03 6.92
C GLY A 555 -32.65 17.44 6.66
N GLU A 556 -33.70 17.57 5.84
CA GLU A 556 -34.34 18.87 5.54
C GLU A 556 -34.79 19.62 6.81
N ALA A 557 -35.22 18.88 7.84
CA ALA A 557 -35.61 19.46 9.13
C ALA A 557 -34.42 19.81 10.05
N LYS A 558 -33.23 19.28 9.75
CA LYS A 558 -32.00 19.46 10.55
C LYS A 558 -30.79 19.61 9.61
N PRO A 559 -30.73 20.71 8.84
CA PRO A 559 -29.63 20.95 7.92
C PRO A 559 -28.32 21.13 8.69
N PHE A 560 -27.21 20.65 8.12
CA PHE A 560 -25.90 20.76 8.74
C PHE A 560 -25.25 22.14 8.61
N SER A 561 -25.72 22.97 7.68
CA SER A 561 -25.19 24.29 7.36
C SER A 561 -26.25 25.24 6.80
N LYS A 562 -26.04 26.55 6.94
CA LYS A 562 -26.96 27.59 6.41
C LYS A 562 -26.82 27.81 4.90
N ASN A 563 -25.59 27.74 4.39
CA ASN A 563 -25.22 28.08 3.01
C ASN A 563 -24.92 26.85 2.16
N GLY A 564 -25.18 25.64 2.68
CA GLY A 564 -24.98 24.41 1.94
C GLY A 564 -23.55 23.86 1.98
N SER A 565 -23.19 23.08 0.97
CA SER A 565 -21.82 22.58 0.76
C SER A 565 -21.12 23.38 -0.33
N VAL A 566 -19.81 23.58 -0.18
CA VAL A 566 -19.01 24.43 -1.09
C VAL A 566 -18.68 23.77 -2.42
N ASP A 567 -18.92 22.47 -2.56
CA ASP A 567 -18.63 21.64 -3.74
C ASP A 567 -19.73 21.69 -4.82
N GLN A 568 -20.96 22.06 -4.47
CA GLN A 568 -22.11 22.00 -5.39
C GLN A 568 -21.95 22.94 -6.59
N SER A 569 -21.50 24.17 -6.37
CA SER A 569 -21.25 25.15 -7.42
C SER A 569 -20.22 24.65 -8.46
N PRO A 570 -19.01 24.19 -8.04
CA PRO A 570 -18.09 23.52 -8.94
C PRO A 570 -18.68 22.31 -9.68
N PHE A 571 -19.44 21.42 -9.01
CA PHE A 571 -20.03 20.26 -9.67
C PHE A 571 -21.06 20.62 -10.75
N MET A 572 -21.80 21.72 -10.58
CA MET A 572 -22.73 22.19 -11.61
C MET A 572 -22.00 22.63 -12.88
N VAL A 573 -20.84 23.28 -12.75
CA VAL A 573 -19.97 23.59 -13.89
C VAL A 573 -19.46 22.31 -14.55
N ILE A 574 -19.01 21.34 -13.75
CA ILE A 574 -18.50 20.06 -14.24
C ILE A 574 -19.58 19.28 -15.00
N LEU A 575 -20.82 19.22 -14.50
CA LEU A 575 -21.95 18.58 -15.18
C LEU A 575 -22.23 19.22 -16.54
N CYS A 576 -22.27 20.55 -16.60
CA CYS A 576 -22.47 21.27 -17.85
C CYS A 576 -21.34 20.97 -18.86
N HIS A 577 -20.10 20.92 -18.37
CA HIS A 577 -18.92 20.59 -19.18
C HIS A 577 -18.97 19.13 -19.68
N GLN A 578 -19.34 18.19 -18.83
CA GLN A 578 -19.52 16.78 -19.19
C GLN A 578 -20.56 16.62 -20.30
N TYR A 579 -21.71 17.29 -20.20
CA TYR A 579 -22.73 17.30 -21.27
C TYR A 579 -22.15 17.82 -22.59
N TRP A 580 -21.49 18.98 -22.55
CA TRP A 580 -20.91 19.59 -23.74
C TRP A 580 -19.86 18.66 -24.39
N LYS A 581 -18.97 18.06 -23.60
CA LYS A 581 -17.94 17.15 -24.11
C LYS A 581 -18.51 15.86 -24.69
N LEU A 582 -19.62 15.35 -24.17
CA LEU A 582 -20.28 14.14 -24.67
C LEU A 582 -21.05 14.37 -25.97
N HIS A 583 -21.63 15.56 -26.16
CA HIS A 583 -22.62 15.79 -27.21
C HIS A 583 -22.27 16.93 -28.17
N GLY A 584 -21.18 17.66 -27.95
CA GLY A 584 -20.80 18.81 -28.77
C GLY A 584 -21.80 19.98 -28.72
N ASP A 585 -22.70 19.98 -27.74
CA ASP A 585 -23.82 20.90 -27.64
C ASP A 585 -23.63 21.89 -26.48
N LEU A 586 -23.56 23.18 -26.82
CA LEU A 586 -23.38 24.28 -25.87
C LEU A 586 -24.69 24.96 -25.47
N ASP A 587 -25.86 24.55 -25.99
CA ASP A 587 -27.12 25.22 -25.66
C ASP A 587 -27.40 25.29 -24.15
N PRO A 588 -27.28 24.21 -23.36
CA PRO A 588 -27.51 24.29 -21.93
C PRO A 588 -26.56 25.26 -21.23
N PHE A 589 -25.30 25.33 -21.67
CA PHE A 589 -24.33 26.31 -21.15
C PHE A 589 -24.78 27.74 -21.48
N ARG A 590 -25.11 28.03 -22.75
CA ARG A 590 -25.54 29.38 -23.16
C ARG A 590 -26.74 29.88 -22.35
N ARG A 591 -27.68 28.98 -22.03
CA ARG A 591 -28.88 29.29 -21.23
C ARG A 591 -28.60 29.51 -19.74
N THR A 592 -27.47 29.00 -19.23
CA THR A 592 -27.17 28.97 -17.79
C THR A 592 -25.84 29.63 -17.44
N ALA A 593 -25.15 30.24 -18.39
CA ALA A 593 -23.81 30.80 -18.22
C ALA A 593 -23.73 31.80 -17.05
N ASP A 594 -24.70 32.70 -16.93
CA ASP A 594 -24.74 33.69 -15.86
C ASP A 594 -25.07 33.06 -14.50
N ALA A 595 -25.93 32.04 -14.49
CA ALA A 595 -26.24 31.25 -13.29
C ALA A 595 -25.00 30.49 -12.80
N LEU A 596 -24.22 29.87 -13.70
CA LEU A 596 -22.98 29.17 -13.36
C LEU A 596 -21.89 30.13 -12.84
N GLU A 597 -21.72 31.30 -13.47
CA GLU A 597 -20.81 32.32 -12.98
C GLU A 597 -21.23 32.81 -11.58
N LYS A 598 -22.53 33.03 -11.36
CA LYS A 598 -23.07 33.38 -10.04
C LYS A 598 -22.83 32.29 -9.00
N ALA A 599 -23.00 31.01 -9.38
CA ALA A 599 -22.72 29.86 -8.52
C ALA A 599 -21.25 29.82 -8.09
N MET A 600 -20.34 29.99 -9.04
CA MET A 600 -18.90 30.00 -8.75
C MET A 600 -18.48 31.21 -7.89
N ARG A 601 -19.14 32.35 -8.03
CA ARG A 601 -18.92 33.52 -7.16
C ARG A 601 -19.48 33.34 -5.75
N PHE A 602 -20.51 32.51 -5.58
CA PHE A 602 -21.07 32.15 -4.26
C PHE A 602 -20.10 31.29 -3.45
N THR A 603 -19.24 30.48 -4.09
CA THR A 603 -18.27 29.64 -3.38
C THR A 603 -17.31 30.49 -2.53
N PRO A 604 -17.27 30.29 -1.20
CA PRO A 604 -16.46 31.10 -0.31
C PRO A 604 -14.97 30.84 -0.56
N ARG A 605 -14.20 31.93 -0.67
CA ARG A 605 -12.77 31.89 -0.94
C ARG A 605 -12.02 32.78 0.03
N ASN A 606 -10.83 32.33 0.41
CA ASN A 606 -9.91 33.13 1.18
C ASN A 606 -9.39 34.28 0.30
N PRO A 607 -9.63 35.55 0.67
CA PRO A 607 -9.27 36.68 -0.18
C PRO A 607 -7.76 36.81 -0.37
N ALA A 608 -6.94 36.33 0.57
CA ALA A 608 -5.49 36.43 0.50
C ALA A 608 -4.89 35.45 -0.54
N ASN A 609 -5.38 34.22 -0.58
CA ASN A 609 -4.73 33.14 -1.33
C ASN A 609 -5.61 32.48 -2.41
N GLY A 610 -6.91 32.76 -2.43
CA GLY A 610 -7.87 32.26 -3.43
C GLY A 610 -8.37 30.84 -3.20
N LEU A 611 -7.89 30.13 -2.16
CA LEU A 611 -8.36 28.79 -1.82
C LEU A 611 -9.82 28.82 -1.36
N VAL A 612 -10.58 27.77 -1.64
CA VAL A 612 -11.92 27.59 -1.08
C VAL A 612 -11.78 27.45 0.43
N THR A 613 -12.56 28.22 1.19
CA THR A 613 -12.36 28.34 2.63
C THR A 613 -13.69 28.25 3.37
N ILE A 614 -13.68 27.60 4.53
CA ILE A 614 -14.83 27.49 5.42
C ILE A 614 -14.44 28.12 6.75
N SER A 615 -14.97 29.31 7.03
CA SER A 615 -14.70 30.00 8.30
C SER A 615 -15.46 29.39 9.48
N ASN A 616 -16.62 28.77 9.21
CA ASN A 616 -17.46 28.16 10.21
C ASN A 616 -18.29 27.03 9.59
N ALA A 617 -18.17 25.81 10.13
CA ALA A 617 -18.89 24.63 9.66
C ALA A 617 -20.43 24.73 9.81
N ALA A 618 -20.94 25.66 10.63
CA ALA A 618 -22.37 25.96 10.69
C ALA A 618 -22.86 26.81 9.49
N LEU A 619 -21.94 27.51 8.80
CA LEU A 619 -22.26 28.27 7.61
C LEU A 619 -22.18 27.40 6.36
N SER A 620 -21.10 26.65 6.18
CA SER A 620 -20.89 25.82 5.00
C SER A 620 -20.28 24.46 5.36
N ARG A 621 -20.53 23.44 4.53
CA ARG A 621 -19.89 22.12 4.63
C ARG A 621 -18.86 21.90 3.51
N PRO A 622 -17.83 21.09 3.77
CA PRO A 622 -16.85 20.72 2.75
C PRO A 622 -17.48 19.75 1.74
N TYR A 623 -16.65 19.24 0.84
CA TYR A 623 -16.97 18.15 -0.08
C TYR A 623 -17.89 17.11 0.54
N SER A 624 -18.95 16.72 -0.17
CA SER A 624 -20.11 16.07 0.43
C SER A 624 -19.86 14.63 0.91
N PHE A 625 -18.71 14.01 0.60
CA PHE A 625 -18.30 12.75 1.27
C PHE A 625 -17.54 13.01 2.59
N LEU A 626 -17.39 14.28 2.99
CA LEU A 626 -16.85 14.77 4.26
C LEU A 626 -17.82 15.78 4.94
N ASP A 627 -19.07 15.88 4.48
CA ASP A 627 -20.08 16.82 4.95
C ASP A 627 -20.37 16.76 6.46
N THR A 628 -20.30 15.57 7.06
CA THR A 628 -20.48 15.39 8.51
C THR A 628 -19.23 15.76 9.31
N VAL A 629 -18.08 15.91 8.65
CA VAL A 629 -16.83 16.39 9.24
C VAL A 629 -16.83 17.93 9.23
N PRO A 630 -16.77 18.60 10.40
CA PRO A 630 -16.82 20.05 10.47
C PRO A 630 -15.45 20.68 10.21
N LEU A 631 -14.90 20.50 9.00
CA LEU A 631 -13.64 21.10 8.54
C LEU A 631 -13.72 22.63 8.57
N VAL A 632 -12.64 23.31 9.00
CA VAL A 632 -12.54 24.78 9.06
C VAL A 632 -11.17 25.23 8.54
N GLY A 633 -11.15 26.36 7.87
CA GLY A 633 -10.00 26.93 7.17
C GLY A 633 -10.06 26.67 5.67
N ASP A 634 -8.93 26.81 5.00
CA ASP A 634 -8.76 26.53 3.58
C ASP A 634 -8.88 25.02 3.32
N GLN A 635 -9.78 24.65 2.41
CA GLN A 635 -10.18 23.27 2.15
C GLN A 635 -9.45 22.73 0.92
N GLN A 636 -8.69 21.63 1.07
CA GLN A 636 -7.86 21.15 -0.04
C GLN A 636 -8.69 20.55 -1.17
N PHE A 637 -9.59 19.61 -0.88
CA PHE A 637 -10.38 18.92 -1.91
C PHE A 637 -11.24 19.93 -2.68
N ASP A 638 -11.95 20.79 -1.95
CA ASP A 638 -12.84 21.80 -2.53
C ASP A 638 -12.07 22.84 -3.35
N SER A 639 -10.84 23.18 -2.97
CA SER A 639 -9.99 24.06 -3.77
C SER A 639 -9.58 23.42 -5.09
N VAL A 640 -9.19 22.14 -5.09
CA VAL A 640 -8.86 21.41 -6.33
C VAL A 640 -10.09 21.31 -7.23
N LEU A 641 -11.26 21.03 -6.65
CA LEU A 641 -12.52 20.97 -7.39
C LEU A 641 -12.89 22.33 -8.01
N PHE A 642 -12.73 23.42 -7.25
CA PHE A 642 -12.97 24.78 -7.73
C PHE A 642 -11.99 25.18 -8.84
N TRP A 643 -10.72 24.80 -8.72
CA TRP A 643 -9.74 24.98 -9.80
C TRP A 643 -10.17 24.29 -11.09
N ASP A 644 -10.58 23.02 -11.02
CA ASP A 644 -11.03 22.26 -12.19
C ASP A 644 -12.27 22.91 -12.83
N ALA A 645 -13.23 23.33 -12.00
CA ALA A 645 -14.41 24.06 -12.46
C ALA A 645 -14.06 25.41 -13.11
N CYS A 646 -13.13 26.20 -12.56
CA CYS A 646 -12.67 27.44 -13.18
C CYS A 646 -12.09 27.21 -14.58
N MET A 647 -11.27 26.16 -14.74
CA MET A 647 -10.68 25.80 -16.03
C MET A 647 -11.75 25.39 -17.05
N LYS A 648 -12.71 24.54 -16.63
CA LYS A 648 -13.83 24.09 -17.46
C LYS A 648 -14.78 25.22 -17.84
N LEU A 649 -15.08 26.13 -16.91
CA LEU A 649 -15.91 27.30 -17.15
C LEU A 649 -15.26 28.25 -18.16
N ALA A 650 -13.96 28.52 -18.01
CA ALA A 650 -13.20 29.30 -18.96
C ALA A 650 -13.17 28.67 -20.36
N GLU A 651 -13.09 27.33 -20.44
CA GLU A 651 -13.16 26.60 -21.71
C GLU A 651 -14.53 26.74 -22.38
N MET A 652 -15.62 26.59 -21.63
CA MET A 652 -16.98 26.77 -22.15
C MET A 652 -17.25 28.21 -22.59
N PHE A 653 -16.78 29.22 -21.85
CA PHE A 653 -16.87 30.62 -22.28
C PHE A 653 -16.15 30.89 -23.59
N ASN A 654 -14.93 30.38 -23.73
CA ASN A 654 -14.18 30.50 -24.97
C ASN A 654 -14.92 29.83 -26.14
N ALA A 655 -15.45 28.62 -25.93
CA ALA A 655 -16.20 27.89 -26.96
C ALA A 655 -17.56 28.56 -27.30
N ALA A 656 -18.14 29.30 -26.36
CA ALA A 656 -19.36 30.08 -26.57
C ALA A 656 -19.11 31.48 -27.19
N GLY A 657 -17.85 31.84 -27.48
CA GLY A 657 -17.49 33.15 -28.03
C GLY A 657 -17.47 34.30 -27.03
N GLN A 658 -17.47 34.01 -25.72
CA GLN A 658 -17.48 34.99 -24.63
C GLN A 658 -16.06 35.18 -24.04
N SER A 659 -15.14 35.63 -24.88
CA SER A 659 -13.69 35.68 -24.58
C SER A 659 -13.34 36.62 -23.42
N ASP A 660 -14.13 37.66 -23.19
CA ASP A 660 -14.00 38.61 -22.08
C ASP A 660 -14.17 37.95 -20.71
N ARG A 661 -14.99 36.90 -20.62
CA ARG A 661 -15.23 36.12 -19.39
C ARG A 661 -14.17 35.06 -19.11
N VAL A 662 -13.27 34.75 -20.05
CA VAL A 662 -12.27 33.68 -19.91
C VAL A 662 -11.16 34.07 -18.91
N ALA A 663 -10.58 35.26 -19.06
CA ALA A 663 -9.40 35.68 -18.31
C ALA A 663 -9.62 35.76 -16.78
N PRO A 664 -10.77 36.25 -16.26
CA PRO A 664 -11.06 36.22 -14.83
C PRO A 664 -10.99 34.82 -14.21
N TRP A 665 -11.62 33.82 -14.83
CA TRP A 665 -11.66 32.45 -14.30
C TRP A 665 -10.29 31.75 -14.36
N ARG A 666 -9.51 32.00 -15.41
CA ARG A 666 -8.11 31.53 -15.47
C ARG A 666 -7.26 32.13 -14.35
N ARG A 667 -7.44 33.42 -14.01
CA ARG A 667 -6.72 34.04 -12.89
C ARG A 667 -7.07 33.39 -11.55
N GLU A 668 -8.35 33.08 -11.32
CA GLU A 668 -8.76 32.39 -10.09
C GLU A 668 -8.18 30.97 -10.00
N ALA A 669 -8.18 30.22 -11.11
CA ALA A 669 -7.51 28.92 -11.19
C ALA A 669 -6.01 29.02 -10.84
N GLU A 670 -5.29 29.98 -11.41
CA GLU A 670 -3.86 30.15 -11.13
C GLU A 670 -3.58 30.54 -9.67
N ARG A 671 -4.45 31.34 -9.04
CA ARG A 671 -4.34 31.65 -7.61
C ARG A 671 -4.46 30.40 -6.74
N VAL A 672 -5.45 29.55 -7.01
CA VAL A 672 -5.61 28.29 -6.29
C VAL A 672 -4.39 27.39 -6.47
N LYS A 673 -3.95 27.21 -7.72
CA LYS A 673 -2.80 26.36 -8.05
C LYS A 673 -1.53 26.81 -7.32
N LYS A 674 -1.26 28.12 -7.29
CA LYS A 674 -0.11 28.69 -6.58
C LYS A 674 -0.20 28.49 -5.05
N SER A 675 -1.39 28.63 -4.50
CA SER A 675 -1.60 28.59 -3.04
C SER A 675 -1.76 27.18 -2.47
N LEU A 676 -2.06 26.17 -3.29
CA LEU A 676 -2.32 24.80 -2.81
C LEU A 676 -1.18 24.22 -1.97
N VAL A 677 0.06 24.68 -2.20
CA VAL A 677 1.24 24.27 -1.43
C VAL A 677 1.13 24.55 0.08
N THR A 678 0.30 25.51 0.51
CA THR A 678 0.09 25.80 1.94
C THR A 678 -0.61 24.66 2.70
N LEU A 679 -1.26 23.77 1.95
CA LEU A 679 -1.93 22.57 2.45
C LEU A 679 -1.07 21.31 2.26
N TRP A 680 0.17 21.44 1.80
CA TRP A 680 1.09 20.31 1.66
C TRP A 680 1.72 19.94 3.02
N ASN A 681 1.75 18.65 3.36
CA ASN A 681 2.50 18.12 4.48
C ASN A 681 3.77 17.41 3.97
N ASP A 682 4.91 18.07 4.16
CA ASP A 682 6.20 17.59 3.67
C ASP A 682 6.72 16.37 4.43
N LYS A 683 6.29 16.11 5.67
CA LYS A 683 6.72 14.91 6.39
C LYS A 683 6.04 13.66 5.85
N LEU A 684 4.74 13.78 5.54
CA LEU A 684 3.91 12.65 5.12
C LEU A 684 3.89 12.45 3.60
N GLY A 685 4.21 13.49 2.82
CA GLY A 685 4.09 13.43 1.36
C GLY A 685 2.64 13.42 0.87
N LEU A 686 1.73 14.02 1.64
CA LEU A 686 0.30 14.14 1.35
C LEU A 686 -0.17 15.58 1.61
N PHE A 687 -1.31 15.94 1.03
CA PHE A 687 -2.03 17.14 1.44
C PHE A 687 -2.84 16.92 2.73
N VAL A 688 -2.98 17.96 3.55
CA VAL A 688 -3.94 17.99 4.66
C VAL A 688 -5.32 18.43 4.16
N ALA A 689 -6.39 17.99 4.82
CA ALA A 689 -7.76 18.25 4.39
C ALA A 689 -8.18 19.72 4.54
N ALA A 690 -7.79 20.36 5.64
CA ALA A 690 -8.14 21.74 5.98
C ALA A 690 -6.99 22.47 6.68
N SER A 691 -6.92 23.80 6.60
CA SER A 691 -5.81 24.55 7.19
C SER A 691 -5.88 24.74 8.70
N GLU A 692 -7.07 24.71 9.31
CA GLU A 692 -7.27 25.05 10.73
C GLU A 692 -7.81 23.85 11.54
N LYS A 693 -9.13 23.62 11.55
CA LYS A 693 -9.71 22.50 12.30
C LYS A 693 -9.71 21.24 11.45
N TRP A 694 -9.27 20.14 12.07
CA TRP A 694 -9.10 18.83 11.42
C TRP A 694 -8.07 18.87 10.29
N ARG A 695 -6.92 19.49 10.57
CA ARG A 695 -5.73 19.51 9.70
C ARG A 695 -5.04 18.14 9.60
N GLN A 696 -5.81 17.10 9.26
CA GLN A 696 -5.33 15.73 9.12
C GLN A 696 -5.02 15.42 7.65
N SER A 697 -4.08 14.51 7.40
CA SER A 697 -3.76 14.05 6.04
C SER A 697 -4.98 13.50 5.29
N SER A 698 -5.23 14.02 4.09
CA SER A 698 -6.34 13.61 3.24
C SER A 698 -5.84 12.66 2.15
N VAL A 699 -6.16 11.36 2.28
CA VAL A 699 -5.87 10.37 1.24
C VAL A 699 -6.62 10.74 -0.04
N TRP A 700 -7.93 10.98 0.07
CA TRP A 700 -8.77 11.32 -1.07
C TRP A 700 -8.38 12.64 -1.72
N GLY A 701 -8.12 13.67 -0.93
CA GLY A 701 -7.69 14.98 -1.44
C GLY A 701 -6.37 14.92 -2.21
N SER A 702 -5.43 14.10 -1.71
CA SER A 702 -4.14 13.89 -2.39
C SER A 702 -4.31 13.10 -3.69
N LEU A 703 -5.08 12.00 -3.66
CA LEU A 703 -5.39 11.23 -4.87
C LEU A 703 -6.12 12.06 -5.92
N PHE A 704 -7.08 12.89 -5.50
CA PHE A 704 -7.83 13.76 -6.41
C PHE A 704 -6.95 14.86 -7.03
N ALA A 705 -5.96 15.38 -6.29
CA ALA A 705 -4.99 16.33 -6.83
C ALA A 705 -4.13 15.72 -7.96
N VAL A 706 -3.77 14.44 -7.84
CA VAL A 706 -3.10 13.70 -8.93
C VAL A 706 -4.07 13.47 -10.10
N TYR A 707 -5.28 12.99 -9.80
CA TYR A 707 -6.29 12.66 -10.81
C TYR A 707 -6.72 13.85 -11.69
N SER A 708 -6.85 15.01 -11.07
CA SER A 708 -7.21 16.29 -11.71
C SER A 708 -6.04 16.94 -12.46
N GLY A 709 -4.81 16.54 -12.16
CA GLY A 709 -3.59 17.06 -12.79
C GLY A 709 -3.07 18.38 -12.19
N ILE A 710 -3.59 18.82 -11.05
CA ILE A 710 -3.11 20.04 -10.38
C ILE A 710 -1.80 19.79 -9.58
N ALA A 711 -1.61 18.56 -9.08
CA ALA A 711 -0.41 18.20 -8.32
C ALA A 711 0.85 18.29 -9.21
N THR A 712 1.96 18.76 -8.63
CA THR A 712 3.24 18.76 -9.36
C THR A 712 3.71 17.32 -9.61
N PRO A 713 4.64 17.10 -10.56
CA PRO A 713 5.24 15.77 -10.75
C PRO A 713 5.85 15.20 -9.47
N GLU A 714 6.55 16.03 -8.70
CA GLU A 714 7.17 15.63 -7.43
C GLU A 714 6.11 15.26 -6.37
N GLN A 715 5.07 16.08 -6.20
CA GLN A 715 3.95 15.75 -5.31
C GLN A 715 3.28 14.44 -5.74
N SER A 716 3.05 14.26 -7.04
CA SER A 716 2.43 13.04 -7.58
C SER A 716 3.27 11.80 -7.30
N ASP A 717 4.60 11.88 -7.42
CA ASP A 717 5.50 10.77 -7.15
C ASP A 717 5.57 10.43 -5.65
N ARG A 718 5.49 11.45 -4.79
CA ARG A 718 5.44 11.26 -3.32
C ARG A 718 4.12 10.68 -2.86
N ILE A 719 3.00 11.12 -3.41
CA ILE A 719 1.68 10.54 -3.15
C ILE A 719 1.64 9.08 -3.63
N ALA A 720 2.19 8.78 -4.81
CA ALA A 720 2.28 7.41 -5.32
C ALA A 720 3.11 6.51 -4.42
N ARG A 721 4.28 6.98 -3.96
CA ARG A 721 5.11 6.26 -2.99
C ARG A 721 4.36 6.00 -1.69
N TYR A 722 3.68 7.01 -1.14
CA TYR A 722 2.86 6.86 0.07
C TYR A 722 1.79 5.78 -0.13
N CYS A 723 1.06 5.80 -1.24
CA CYS A 723 0.02 4.81 -1.53
C CYS A 723 0.57 3.38 -1.67
N ILE A 724 1.79 3.23 -2.20
CA ILE A 724 2.46 1.93 -2.35
C ILE A 724 2.90 1.39 -0.99
N GLU A 725 3.56 2.22 -0.19
CA GLU A 725 4.13 1.84 1.13
C GLU A 725 3.03 1.62 2.19
N ASN A 726 1.95 2.39 2.11
CA ASN A 726 0.88 2.41 3.11
C ASN A 726 -0.41 1.76 2.60
N ASN A 727 -0.37 0.99 1.50
CA ASN A 727 -1.57 0.40 0.88
C ASN A 727 -2.46 -0.33 1.90
N HIS A 728 -1.84 -1.11 2.80
CA HIS A 728 -2.53 -1.86 3.87
C HIS A 728 -3.29 -0.97 4.88
N LEU A 729 -2.93 0.32 5.00
CA LEU A 729 -3.60 1.30 5.84
C LEU A 729 -4.70 2.06 5.11
N ILE A 730 -4.68 2.14 3.77
CA ILE A 730 -5.60 3.01 3.01
C ILE A 730 -6.56 2.24 2.11
N VAL A 731 -6.26 0.99 1.78
CA VAL A 731 -7.06 0.13 0.87
C VAL A 731 -7.55 -1.12 1.60
N HIS A 732 -8.81 -1.46 1.36
CA HIS A 732 -9.43 -2.74 1.74
C HIS A 732 -10.17 -3.30 0.53
N ARG A 733 -9.69 -4.41 -0.04
CA ARG A 733 -10.25 -5.05 -1.24
C ARG A 733 -10.49 -4.05 -2.40
N GLY A 734 -9.46 -3.26 -2.68
CA GLY A 734 -9.47 -2.21 -3.70
C GLY A 734 -10.30 -0.94 -3.35
N GLN A 735 -11.10 -0.95 -2.29
CA GLN A 735 -11.85 0.22 -1.82
C GLN A 735 -10.98 1.09 -0.90
N ILE A 736 -11.20 2.42 -0.87
CA ILE A 736 -10.28 3.39 -0.26
C ILE A 736 -10.96 4.21 0.83
N ARG A 737 -10.29 4.39 1.97
CA ARG A 737 -10.74 5.24 3.08
C ARG A 737 -10.18 6.67 3.01
N HIS A 738 -10.85 7.61 3.69
CA HIS A 738 -10.47 9.04 3.68
C HIS A 738 -9.13 9.34 4.39
N LEU A 739 -8.89 8.64 5.49
CA LEU A 739 -7.72 8.75 6.36
C LEU A 739 -7.06 7.38 6.48
N PRO A 740 -5.76 7.24 6.77
CA PRO A 740 -5.15 5.92 7.07
C PRO A 740 -5.83 5.17 8.24
N LYS A 741 -5.69 3.83 8.28
CA LYS A 741 -6.06 2.99 9.45
C LYS A 741 -5.44 3.55 10.73
N GLY A 742 -6.20 3.56 11.82
CA GLY A 742 -5.82 4.18 13.08
C GLY A 742 -6.13 5.67 13.20
N MET A 743 -6.44 6.37 12.11
CA MET A 743 -6.81 7.79 12.12
C MET A 743 -8.34 7.98 12.02
N PHE A 744 -8.83 8.98 12.76
CA PHE A 744 -10.24 9.36 12.80
C PHE A 744 -10.36 10.89 12.82
N TRP A 745 -11.24 11.44 11.98
CA TRP A 745 -11.77 12.79 12.14
C TRP A 745 -12.35 12.94 13.53
N GLY A 746 -12.24 14.13 14.12
CA GLY A 746 -12.72 14.31 15.49
C GLY A 746 -11.64 14.09 16.55
N ARG A 747 -10.52 13.47 16.20
CA ARG A 747 -9.50 13.01 17.14
C ARG A 747 -8.14 13.59 16.74
N PRO A 748 -7.23 13.85 17.70
CA PRO A 748 -5.84 14.11 17.35
C PRO A 748 -5.38 13.01 16.38
N GLU A 749 -4.57 13.38 15.38
CA GLU A 749 -3.78 12.37 14.67
C GLU A 749 -3.19 11.44 15.73
N PRO A 750 -3.24 10.12 15.54
CA PRO A 750 -2.94 9.20 16.60
C PRO A 750 -1.69 9.66 17.34
N GLU A 751 -1.69 9.54 18.67
CA GLU A 751 -0.51 9.63 19.55
C GLU A 751 0.62 8.64 19.17
N PHE A 752 0.59 8.10 17.95
CA PHE A 752 1.56 7.23 17.32
C PHE A 752 2.51 7.97 16.34
N VAL A 753 2.47 9.31 16.25
CA VAL A 753 3.43 10.11 15.43
C VAL A 753 4.27 11.11 16.28
N GLU A 754 4.40 10.86 17.58
CA GLU A 754 5.65 11.19 18.29
C GLU A 754 6.37 9.89 18.62
N ARG A 755 7.21 9.43 17.68
CA ARG A 755 8.39 8.61 17.94
C ARG A 755 9.51 9.08 17.04
#